data_AF-A0A814C6R7-F1
#
_entry.id   AF-A0A814C6R7-F1
#
_cell.length_a   1.000
_cell.length_b   1.000
_cell.length_c   1.000
_cell.angle_alpha   90.00
_cell.angle_beta   90.00
_cell.angle_gamma   90.00
#
_symmetry.space_group_name_H-M   'P 1'
#
loop_
_entity.id
_entity.type
_entity.pdbx_description
1 polymer ?
#
loop_
_entity_poly.entity_id
_entity_poly.type
_entity_poly.pdbx_seq_one_letter_code
_entity_poly.pdbx_strand_id
1 'polypeptide(L)'
;MNSVLSLSFNQPKFSPSATWNSNGITIADQSIVGQYPSAIFVSTNNTIYVANRQNKTIVMWQGENVNSTKIIHGNFTLPESLFVTSNGDIYISDDGKNSRVQKWIAKTNNFVTVMNVNSSCYGLFIDINDTLYCSMLEHHQVVKRWLNDSVINSNRVAAGTGIVGLASNQLNLPHGIFVDMNLDLYVADRDNNRVQLFLPGESNGITVAGSGSLNPTITLHCPSGIILDAEKYLFIVDQNNHRVVGSSWNGFRCLVGCYERGSQSNQLNNPFSLSIDHSGNIFVTDQFNHRIQKFLLMNDSFALSFNQPKFCPTATWNPNGITIANQSIVGQKPTAIFVSTNNTIYVANIENSTIVIWQKESVNPTKNISGSFRQPNSLFVTSNGDIYIDDGYYNGRVQKWIAETNIFVTVMNINSSCDGLFVDINDTLYCSMSKHHQVVKRSLNDSMMTSNPVAAGTGTLGSAPNQLYFPSGIFVDVNFDLYVADCENHRVQLFQSGQSDGIIVAGRTSPHQTIELNYPREIILDAEKYLFIVDQNNHRIIGSGLNGFRCLVGCYGKGLQSNQLFFPHGLSFDRSGNMFVTDQSNHRIQKFNYLKRYCANTSSIIQKIFLSSLTNSNQIYYRDCDEQNFYYESIQVKVFESGYYTFRGSGTIDPYGSIYKVKFNPLDPLDNLLDKEYDSGFDVQFRLNIHLDVDMTYVLVVTTYESKGTGEFSVVALGKNKVILERLSTLVNIQLIYPLKLTEDSPTYYRDCQVPHCHYETLQIHVNTLGLYVLWSESNIDAYGYIYKNDFNPLKPSENLLLSHGGIGLTLDDILRDELQPNTVLNNQSFSIKLSAGLTIIMFVAGLINSILSFITFQSKDAQQVGCGMYLLTSSITSLLTISMFIIKFWFVVLTSINVSTSLSVLRGGCASIEPILKLFLYLDGWLNACVAVERAVLIFKGVNFDKKKSKSIARRTILILPFCILGTLIHELAFRRLFVYEAASGMSKINENQSNRYVSCITHYSPSIQHYNTAVLFFHLVGPFIVNFFSALFIIFGGARQRSLARTNRSFREHIQEQFSEHKQLIISPIVLLVLSIPRLIISLLPGCVKTSEDLWLYLGAYFISFSPSMLIFLIFVFPSKLYMKAFKQSFNRIRRRTTP
;
A
#
# COMPACT_ATOMS: atom_id res chain seq x y z
N MET A 1 -2.54 23.03 -44.11
CA MET A 1 -1.76 21.78 -44.27
C MET A 1 -0.29 22.17 -44.22
N ASN A 2 0.36 22.09 -43.06
CA ASN A 2 1.80 22.28 -42.94
C ASN A 2 2.37 21.08 -42.20
N SER A 3 3.47 20.58 -42.76
CA SER A 3 4.12 19.30 -42.52
C SER A 3 4.47 19.02 -41.06
N VAL A 4 3.87 17.98 -40.48
CA VAL A 4 4.37 17.35 -39.26
C VAL A 4 5.70 16.67 -39.63
N LEU A 5 6.81 17.20 -39.12
CA LEU A 5 8.09 16.49 -39.16
C LEU A 5 7.92 15.19 -38.36
N SER A 6 7.92 14.04 -39.03
CA SER A 6 8.02 12.76 -38.32
C SER A 6 9.40 12.71 -37.64
N LEU A 7 9.45 12.31 -36.38
CA LEU A 7 10.71 12.16 -35.65
C LEU A 7 11.58 11.09 -36.32
N SER A 8 12.90 11.28 -36.33
CA SER A 8 13.84 10.38 -37.02
C SER A 8 14.74 9.57 -36.09
N PHE A 9 14.57 9.65 -34.77
CA PHE A 9 15.34 8.83 -33.84
C PHE A 9 14.66 7.47 -33.60
N ASN A 10 15.45 6.45 -33.26
CA ASN A 10 14.93 5.14 -32.90
C ASN A 10 14.68 5.06 -31.39
N GLN A 11 13.51 4.55 -31.02
CA GLN A 11 13.16 4.10 -29.67
C GLN A 11 12.64 2.66 -29.76
N PRO A 12 13.50 1.67 -29.98
CA PRO A 12 13.07 0.28 -29.91
C PRO A 12 12.60 -0.03 -28.48
N LYS A 13 11.74 -1.03 -28.34
CA LYS A 13 11.29 -1.52 -27.04
C LYS A 13 12.20 -2.66 -26.59
N PHE A 14 12.83 -2.53 -25.43
CA PHE A 14 13.66 -3.59 -24.88
C PHE A 14 12.96 -4.37 -23.78
N SER A 15 13.26 -5.68 -23.71
CA SER A 15 13.08 -6.42 -22.46
C SER A 15 14.07 -5.88 -21.43
N PRO A 16 13.72 -5.76 -20.15
CA PRO A 16 14.69 -5.25 -19.16
C PRO A 16 15.85 -6.21 -18.87
N SER A 17 15.77 -7.45 -19.37
CA SER A 17 16.87 -8.42 -19.41
C SER A 17 17.69 -8.37 -20.71
N ALA A 18 17.39 -7.47 -21.66
CA ALA A 18 18.03 -7.43 -22.97
C ALA A 18 19.55 -7.23 -22.88
N THR A 19 20.36 -8.16 -23.38
CA THR A 19 21.82 -8.03 -23.34
C THR A 19 22.38 -7.68 -24.70
N TRP A 20 23.59 -7.12 -24.70
CA TRP A 20 24.38 -6.90 -25.90
C TRP A 20 25.63 -7.78 -25.85
N ASN A 21 26.18 -8.10 -27.01
CA ASN A 21 27.44 -8.85 -27.07
C ASN A 21 28.55 -8.09 -26.32
N SER A 22 29.43 -8.82 -25.64
CA SER A 22 30.49 -8.20 -24.83
C SER A 22 31.61 -7.57 -25.67
N ASN A 23 31.81 -8.04 -26.90
CA ASN A 23 32.81 -7.54 -27.84
C ASN A 23 32.18 -6.61 -28.87
N GLY A 24 32.60 -5.35 -28.88
CA GLY A 24 32.20 -4.36 -29.86
C GLY A 24 32.81 -4.60 -31.24
N ILE A 25 32.01 -4.33 -32.26
CA ILE A 25 32.42 -4.32 -33.66
C ILE A 25 32.82 -2.88 -33.99
N THR A 26 34.07 -2.66 -34.40
CA THR A 26 34.50 -1.33 -34.85
C THR A 26 33.95 -1.07 -36.25
N ILE A 27 33.01 -0.12 -36.35
CA ILE A 27 32.36 0.24 -37.63
C ILE A 27 33.16 1.31 -38.38
N ALA A 28 33.79 2.22 -37.64
CA ALA A 28 34.67 3.23 -38.20
C ALA A 28 35.83 3.49 -37.24
N ASP A 29 37.05 3.52 -37.77
CA ASP A 29 38.28 3.83 -37.03
C ASP A 29 38.76 5.26 -37.32
N GLN A 30 39.90 5.63 -36.75
CA GLN A 30 40.47 6.96 -36.90
C GLN A 30 40.70 7.37 -38.36
N SER A 31 40.92 6.43 -39.28
CA SER A 31 41.14 6.74 -40.71
C SER A 31 39.87 7.21 -41.40
N ILE A 32 38.70 6.75 -40.92
CA ILE A 32 37.39 7.05 -41.49
C ILE A 32 36.75 8.24 -40.76
N VAL A 33 36.68 8.19 -39.43
CA VAL A 33 36.00 9.23 -38.64
C VAL A 33 36.92 10.37 -38.21
N GLY A 34 38.24 10.22 -38.28
CA GLY A 34 39.19 11.18 -37.73
C GLY A 34 39.38 11.05 -36.22
N GLN A 35 40.10 12.00 -35.63
CA GLN A 35 40.37 12.04 -34.19
C GLN A 35 39.23 12.71 -33.42
N TYR A 36 38.91 12.20 -32.24
CA TYR A 36 37.87 12.72 -31.34
C TYR A 36 36.46 12.86 -31.97
N PRO A 37 35.82 11.74 -32.39
CA PRO A 37 34.41 11.78 -32.75
C PRO A 37 33.57 12.28 -31.56
N SER A 38 32.73 13.29 -31.79
CA SER A 38 31.97 13.98 -30.73
C SER A 38 30.56 13.40 -30.61
N ALA A 39 29.76 13.46 -31.67
CA ALA A 39 28.37 13.00 -31.63
C ALA A 39 28.07 11.89 -32.64
N ILE A 40 27.10 11.05 -32.32
CA ILE A 40 26.54 10.03 -33.21
C ILE A 40 25.01 10.08 -33.20
N PHE A 41 24.39 9.90 -34.37
CA PHE A 41 22.96 9.74 -34.51
C PHE A 41 22.67 8.64 -35.54
N VAL A 42 21.80 7.71 -35.18
CA VAL A 42 21.28 6.70 -36.10
C VAL A 42 19.81 7.00 -36.38
N SER A 43 19.51 7.23 -37.64
CA SER A 43 18.15 7.56 -38.09
C SER A 43 17.27 6.32 -38.24
N THR A 44 15.96 6.50 -38.40
CA THR A 44 14.97 5.40 -38.57
C THR A 44 15.19 4.54 -39.81
N ASN A 45 15.95 5.01 -40.79
CA ASN A 45 16.37 4.22 -41.95
C ASN A 45 17.76 3.58 -41.77
N ASN A 46 18.28 3.54 -40.54
CA ASN A 46 19.62 3.06 -40.17
C ASN A 46 20.78 3.78 -40.89
N THR A 47 20.59 5.03 -41.30
CA THR A 47 21.71 5.89 -41.71
C THR A 47 22.40 6.43 -40.46
N ILE A 48 23.71 6.25 -40.38
CA ILE A 48 24.58 6.66 -39.28
C ILE A 48 25.19 8.02 -39.63
N TYR A 49 25.15 8.96 -38.69
CA TYR A 49 25.73 10.29 -38.80
C TYR A 49 26.70 10.49 -37.64
N VAL A 50 27.92 10.90 -37.93
CA VAL A 50 28.94 11.17 -36.92
C VAL A 50 29.53 12.55 -37.15
N ALA A 51 29.50 13.39 -36.12
CA ALA A 51 30.24 14.64 -36.11
C ALA A 51 31.66 14.40 -35.57
N ASN A 52 32.63 15.06 -36.20
CA ASN A 52 34.01 15.04 -35.73
C ASN A 52 34.48 16.45 -35.34
N ARG A 53 34.97 16.57 -34.10
CA ARG A 53 35.42 17.82 -33.50
C ARG A 53 36.63 18.43 -34.20
N GLN A 54 37.60 17.61 -34.58
CA GLN A 54 38.89 18.06 -35.12
C GLN A 54 38.86 18.28 -36.63
N ASN A 55 38.24 17.35 -37.37
CA ASN A 55 38.10 17.44 -38.82
C ASN A 55 37.02 18.45 -39.24
N LYS A 56 36.14 18.86 -38.32
CA LYS A 56 35.07 19.84 -38.59
C LYS A 56 34.16 19.36 -39.72
N THR A 57 33.78 18.10 -39.68
CA THR A 57 32.95 17.44 -40.69
C THR A 57 31.87 16.59 -40.07
N ILE A 58 30.81 16.34 -40.84
CA ILE A 58 29.82 15.31 -40.53
C ILE A 58 30.02 14.18 -41.56
N VAL A 59 30.28 12.97 -41.07
CA VAL A 59 30.43 11.78 -41.89
C VAL A 59 29.13 10.98 -41.82
N MET A 60 28.66 10.50 -42.98
CA MET A 60 27.40 9.78 -43.12
C MET A 60 27.64 8.40 -43.76
N TRP A 61 26.99 7.37 -43.22
CA TRP A 61 26.94 6.02 -43.80
C TRP A 61 25.49 5.55 -43.93
N GLN A 62 25.15 5.04 -45.11
CA GLN A 62 23.89 4.35 -45.34
C GLN A 62 24.10 2.84 -45.11
N GLY A 63 23.50 2.30 -44.05
CA GLY A 63 23.70 0.91 -43.61
C GLY A 63 25.09 0.66 -43.02
N GLU A 64 25.53 -0.60 -42.99
CA GLU A 64 26.80 -1.05 -42.40
C GLU A 64 27.99 -0.99 -43.37
N ASN A 65 27.96 -0.08 -44.34
CA ASN A 65 29.07 0.09 -45.27
C ASN A 65 30.29 0.69 -44.56
N VAL A 66 31.46 0.07 -44.71
CA VAL A 66 32.73 0.57 -44.15
C VAL A 66 33.15 1.90 -44.79
N ASN A 67 32.75 2.15 -46.04
CA ASN A 67 33.05 3.39 -46.73
C ASN A 67 31.98 4.46 -46.44
N SER A 68 32.42 5.66 -46.09
CA SER A 68 31.52 6.80 -45.89
C SER A 68 30.77 7.12 -47.19
N THR A 69 29.45 7.20 -47.11
CA THR A 69 28.59 7.51 -48.26
C THR A 69 28.61 8.99 -48.63
N LYS A 70 28.83 9.88 -47.65
CA LYS A 70 28.94 11.32 -47.86
C LYS A 70 29.71 11.97 -46.71
N ILE A 71 30.57 12.94 -47.03
CA ILE A 71 31.19 13.84 -46.06
C ILE A 71 30.61 15.22 -46.29
N ILE A 72 30.06 15.82 -45.24
CA ILE A 72 29.48 17.16 -45.27
C ILE A 72 30.48 18.11 -44.63
N HIS A 73 30.94 19.07 -45.42
CA HIS A 73 31.79 20.16 -44.99
C HIS A 73 30.92 21.39 -44.69
N GLY A 74 31.08 21.94 -43.49
CA GLY A 74 30.52 23.22 -43.10
C GLY A 74 31.62 24.11 -42.54
N ASN A 75 31.35 25.42 -42.41
CA ASN A 75 32.26 26.33 -41.71
C ASN A 75 32.07 26.19 -40.20
N PHE A 76 32.32 24.98 -39.69
CA PHE A 76 32.20 24.64 -38.28
C PHE A 76 33.50 24.98 -37.54
N THR A 77 33.35 25.45 -36.32
CA THR A 77 34.45 25.69 -35.39
C THR A 77 34.69 24.46 -34.53
N LEU A 78 33.67 24.02 -33.78
CA LEU A 78 33.68 22.80 -32.98
C LEU A 78 32.27 22.18 -33.00
N PRO A 79 32.03 21.15 -33.82
CA PRO A 79 30.76 20.44 -33.80
C PRO A 79 30.69 19.48 -32.60
N GLU A 80 29.82 19.74 -31.63
CA GLU A 80 29.73 18.95 -30.39
C GLU A 80 28.52 18.00 -30.35
N SER A 81 27.37 18.42 -30.90
CA SER A 81 26.12 17.64 -30.89
C SER A 81 25.37 17.74 -32.21
N LEU A 82 24.62 16.70 -32.57
CA LEU A 82 23.82 16.69 -33.80
C LEU A 82 22.48 15.98 -33.62
N PHE A 83 21.47 16.42 -34.38
CA PHE A 83 20.16 15.78 -34.47
C PHE A 83 19.70 15.77 -35.93
N VAL A 84 19.17 14.65 -36.40
CA VAL A 84 18.71 14.50 -37.78
C VAL A 84 17.20 14.35 -37.80
N THR A 85 16.54 15.01 -38.76
CA THR A 85 15.09 14.91 -38.98
C THR A 85 14.73 13.88 -40.04
N SER A 86 13.46 13.50 -40.14
CA SER A 86 12.99 12.47 -41.09
C SER A 86 13.21 12.85 -42.55
N ASN A 87 13.22 14.15 -42.85
CA ASN A 87 13.51 14.68 -44.17
C ASN A 87 15.02 14.71 -44.49
N GLY A 88 15.88 14.26 -43.55
CA GLY A 88 17.33 14.24 -43.68
C GLY A 88 18.03 15.55 -43.36
N ASP A 89 17.31 16.60 -42.93
CA ASP A 89 17.94 17.84 -42.47
C ASP A 89 18.69 17.58 -41.17
N ILE A 90 19.90 18.15 -41.04
CA ILE A 90 20.80 17.94 -39.90
C ILE A 90 20.92 19.24 -39.11
N TYR A 91 20.62 19.18 -37.83
CA TYR A 91 20.88 20.24 -36.87
C TYR A 91 22.18 19.93 -36.15
N ILE A 92 23.06 20.90 -36.05
CA ILE A 92 24.39 20.73 -35.46
C ILE A 92 24.74 21.95 -34.61
N SER A 93 25.24 21.72 -33.40
CA SER A 93 25.85 22.78 -32.61
C SER A 93 27.24 23.11 -33.15
N ASP A 94 27.56 24.39 -33.20
CA ASP A 94 28.83 24.92 -33.65
C ASP A 94 29.37 25.86 -32.57
N ASP A 95 30.22 25.32 -31.71
CA ASP A 95 30.66 25.97 -30.48
C ASP A 95 32.00 26.68 -30.69
N GLY A 96 31.93 27.97 -31.05
CA GLY A 96 33.09 28.83 -31.29
C GLY A 96 32.94 30.20 -30.63
N LYS A 97 33.70 31.21 -31.10
CA LYS A 97 33.55 32.60 -30.61
C LYS A 97 32.14 33.19 -30.82
N ASN A 98 31.35 32.58 -31.69
CA ASN A 98 29.96 32.94 -32.01
C ASN A 98 29.09 31.67 -31.96
N SER A 99 28.95 31.05 -30.79
CA SER A 99 28.22 29.79 -30.62
C SER A 99 26.82 29.86 -31.23
N ARG A 100 26.47 28.86 -32.04
CA ARG A 100 25.21 28.83 -32.77
C ARG A 100 24.79 27.41 -33.07
N VAL A 101 23.50 27.22 -33.31
CA VAL A 101 22.98 26.00 -33.93
C VAL A 101 22.73 26.29 -35.41
N GLN A 102 23.31 25.45 -36.26
CA GLN A 102 23.09 25.48 -37.70
C GLN A 102 22.20 24.32 -38.13
N LYS A 103 21.34 24.56 -39.12
CA LYS A 103 20.57 23.55 -39.84
C LYS A 103 21.15 23.40 -41.23
N TRP A 104 21.63 22.22 -41.57
CA TRP A 104 21.93 21.80 -42.93
C TRP A 104 20.66 21.29 -43.59
N ILE A 105 20.26 21.90 -44.70
CA ILE A 105 19.06 21.54 -45.46
C ILE A 105 19.45 20.52 -46.52
N ALA A 106 18.97 19.28 -46.39
CA ALA A 106 19.39 18.17 -47.25
C ALA A 106 19.06 18.39 -48.72
N LYS A 107 17.91 19.02 -49.00
CA LYS A 107 17.44 19.29 -50.36
C LYS A 107 18.29 20.31 -51.12
N THR A 108 18.84 21.30 -50.42
CA THR A 108 19.59 22.42 -51.02
C THR A 108 21.09 22.37 -50.75
N ASN A 109 21.56 21.44 -49.90
CA ASN A 109 22.94 21.35 -49.41
C ASN A 109 23.48 22.65 -48.79
N ASN A 110 22.61 23.47 -48.17
CA ASN A 110 23.00 24.77 -47.60
C ASN A 110 22.79 24.79 -46.09
N PHE A 111 23.60 25.60 -45.40
CA PHE A 111 23.50 25.85 -43.97
C PHE A 111 22.72 27.13 -43.68
N VAL A 112 21.83 27.08 -42.69
CA VAL A 112 21.14 28.25 -42.13
C VAL A 112 21.26 28.26 -40.62
N THR A 113 21.44 29.42 -40.02
CA THR A 113 21.47 29.55 -38.55
C THR A 113 20.04 29.52 -38.01
N VAL A 114 19.80 28.62 -37.05
CA VAL A 114 18.49 28.36 -36.45
C VAL A 114 18.47 28.58 -34.94
N MET A 115 19.57 28.99 -34.34
CA MET A 115 19.61 29.45 -32.95
C MET A 115 20.93 30.17 -32.74
N ASN A 116 20.89 31.37 -32.16
CA ASN A 116 22.10 31.98 -31.62
C ASN A 116 22.17 31.63 -30.13
N VAL A 117 23.31 31.15 -29.66
CA VAL A 117 23.52 30.82 -28.25
C VAL A 117 24.73 31.60 -27.73
N ASN A 118 24.68 32.02 -26.47
CA ASN A 118 25.76 32.77 -25.82
C ASN A 118 26.75 31.86 -25.05
N SER A 119 26.64 30.54 -25.23
CA SER A 119 27.47 29.50 -24.61
C SER A 119 27.57 28.29 -25.55
N SER A 120 28.51 27.39 -25.27
CA SER A 120 28.63 26.12 -25.99
C SER A 120 27.44 25.20 -25.74
N CYS A 121 26.90 24.63 -26.80
CA CYS A 121 25.73 23.76 -26.87
C CYS A 121 26.15 22.28 -26.98
N TYR A 122 26.28 21.61 -25.84
CA TYR A 122 26.87 20.26 -25.76
C TYR A 122 25.87 19.13 -26.03
N GLY A 123 24.58 19.39 -25.81
CA GLY A 123 23.49 18.46 -26.06
C GLY A 123 22.40 19.17 -26.85
N LEU A 124 21.99 18.55 -27.96
CA LEU A 124 20.99 19.10 -28.87
C LEU A 124 19.89 18.08 -29.09
N PHE A 125 18.63 18.53 -29.00
CA PHE A 125 17.47 17.67 -29.21
C PHE A 125 16.30 18.48 -29.79
N ILE A 126 15.49 17.85 -30.64
CA ILE A 126 14.25 18.44 -31.17
C ILE A 126 13.07 17.57 -30.77
N ASP A 127 12.09 18.17 -30.09
CA ASP A 127 10.90 17.47 -29.63
C ASP A 127 9.81 17.34 -30.72
N ILE A 128 8.72 16.67 -30.36
CA ILE A 128 7.57 16.40 -31.23
C ILE A 128 6.80 17.66 -31.67
N ASN A 129 7.04 18.79 -30.99
CA ASN A 129 6.39 20.07 -31.23
C ASN A 129 7.30 21.05 -31.98
N ASP A 130 8.36 20.55 -32.63
CA ASP A 130 9.37 21.36 -33.31
C ASP A 130 10.06 22.38 -32.38
N THR A 131 10.27 22.00 -31.11
CA THR A 131 11.05 22.80 -30.16
C THR A 131 12.48 22.28 -30.12
N LEU A 132 13.45 23.16 -30.41
CA LEU A 132 14.88 22.88 -30.33
C LEU A 132 15.39 23.18 -28.91
N TYR A 133 16.06 22.21 -28.30
CA TYR A 133 16.69 22.31 -26.99
C TYR A 133 18.21 22.27 -27.14
N CYS A 134 18.88 22.98 -26.23
CA CYS A 134 20.31 23.12 -26.18
C CYS A 134 20.79 23.19 -24.73
N SER A 135 21.70 22.30 -24.32
CA SER A 135 22.37 22.40 -23.01
C SER A 135 23.57 23.34 -23.07
N MET A 136 23.50 24.39 -22.27
CA MET A 136 24.46 25.49 -22.23
C MET A 136 25.50 25.18 -21.16
N LEU A 137 26.68 24.70 -21.58
CA LEU A 137 27.72 24.20 -20.69
C LEU A 137 28.13 25.24 -19.63
N GLU A 138 28.71 26.36 -20.07
CA GLU A 138 29.26 27.42 -19.20
C GLU A 138 28.20 28.27 -18.50
N HIS A 139 26.93 28.11 -18.88
CA HIS A 139 25.82 28.82 -18.26
C HIS A 139 24.98 27.89 -17.39
N HIS A 140 25.36 26.64 -17.16
CA HIS A 140 24.73 25.77 -16.17
C HIS A 140 23.19 25.64 -16.33
N GLN A 141 22.70 25.63 -17.58
CA GLN A 141 21.27 25.60 -17.89
C GLN A 141 20.98 24.93 -19.23
N VAL A 142 19.74 24.55 -19.48
CA VAL A 142 19.23 24.11 -20.79
C VAL A 142 18.29 25.19 -21.30
N VAL A 143 18.48 25.62 -22.54
CA VAL A 143 17.61 26.59 -23.22
C VAL A 143 16.84 25.93 -24.35
N LYS A 144 15.68 26.48 -24.68
CA LYS A 144 14.81 26.00 -25.76
C LYS A 144 14.28 27.13 -26.63
N ARG A 145 13.94 26.81 -27.88
CA ARG A 145 13.30 27.71 -28.85
C ARG A 145 12.35 26.94 -29.75
N TRP A 146 11.19 27.53 -30.04
CA TRP A 146 10.29 27.00 -31.07
C TRP A 146 10.81 27.33 -32.47
N LEU A 147 10.92 26.33 -33.34
CA LEU A 147 11.45 26.51 -34.70
C LEU A 147 10.51 27.30 -35.61
N ASN A 148 9.23 27.45 -35.24
CA ASN A 148 8.26 28.27 -35.96
C ASN A 148 8.35 29.78 -35.61
N ASP A 149 9.14 30.17 -34.60
CA ASP A 149 9.31 31.56 -34.22
C ASP A 149 10.20 32.29 -35.23
N SER A 150 9.70 33.39 -35.80
CA SER A 150 10.44 34.23 -36.74
C SER A 150 11.70 34.89 -36.14
N VAL A 151 11.77 35.02 -34.81
CA VAL A 151 12.89 35.69 -34.11
C VAL A 151 13.93 34.65 -33.66
N ILE A 152 15.18 34.78 -34.11
CA ILE A 152 16.26 33.81 -33.84
C ILE A 152 16.84 33.89 -32.42
N ASN A 153 16.62 35.02 -31.72
CA ASN A 153 17.18 35.29 -30.38
C ASN A 153 16.16 35.13 -29.23
N SER A 154 15.01 34.48 -29.46
CA SER A 154 13.94 34.32 -28.46
C SER A 154 14.11 33.10 -27.53
N ASN A 155 15.34 32.75 -27.18
CA ASN A 155 15.64 31.58 -26.36
C ASN A 155 15.02 31.70 -24.96
N ARG A 156 14.43 30.61 -24.47
CA ARG A 156 13.85 30.53 -23.11
C ARG A 156 14.56 29.44 -22.32
N VAL A 157 14.69 29.65 -21.01
CA VAL A 157 15.23 28.61 -20.11
C VAL A 157 14.23 27.47 -20.01
N ALA A 158 14.73 26.24 -20.18
CA ALA A 158 13.98 25.00 -20.06
C ALA A 158 14.28 24.29 -18.72
N ALA A 159 15.54 24.32 -18.28
CA ALA A 159 16.00 23.72 -17.02
C ALA A 159 17.28 24.42 -16.53
N GLY A 160 17.54 24.40 -15.22
CA GLY A 160 18.69 25.09 -14.63
C GLY A 160 18.43 26.59 -14.39
N THR A 161 19.02 27.15 -13.33
CA THR A 161 18.87 28.57 -12.98
C THR A 161 19.94 29.48 -13.57
N GLY A 162 20.93 28.93 -14.28
CA GLY A 162 22.09 29.69 -14.72
C GLY A 162 23.26 29.67 -13.72
N ILE A 163 23.05 29.13 -12.51
CA ILE A 163 24.00 29.14 -11.41
C ILE A 163 24.44 27.70 -11.13
N VAL A 164 25.76 27.51 -10.98
CA VAL A 164 26.34 26.23 -10.59
C VAL A 164 25.90 25.82 -9.19
N GLY A 165 25.49 24.57 -9.02
CA GLY A 165 25.18 24.01 -7.71
C GLY A 165 24.53 22.64 -7.75
N LEU A 166 24.23 22.10 -6.57
CA LEU A 166 23.69 20.75 -6.37
C LEU A 166 22.18 20.72 -6.13
N ALA A 167 21.53 21.88 -5.98
CA ALA A 167 20.09 21.96 -5.76
C ALA A 167 19.30 21.32 -6.92
N SER A 168 18.03 20.97 -6.69
CA SER A 168 17.19 20.30 -7.68
C SER A 168 16.91 21.15 -8.93
N ASN A 169 16.99 22.48 -8.85
CA ASN A 169 16.86 23.39 -9.98
C ASN A 169 18.20 23.90 -10.53
N GLN A 170 19.33 23.45 -9.96
CA GLN A 170 20.67 23.85 -10.38
C GLN A 170 21.33 22.73 -11.16
N LEU A 171 22.08 23.10 -12.18
CA LEU A 171 22.88 22.17 -12.99
C LEU A 171 24.34 22.59 -12.90
N ASN A 172 25.24 21.67 -13.21
CA ASN A 172 26.67 21.89 -13.27
C ASN A 172 27.23 21.27 -14.55
N LEU A 173 27.55 22.14 -15.52
CA LEU A 173 28.05 21.77 -16.84
C LEU A 173 27.16 20.72 -17.54
N PRO A 174 25.86 21.02 -17.80
CA PRO A 174 24.95 20.05 -18.38
C PRO A 174 25.41 19.63 -19.79
N HIS A 175 25.39 18.31 -20.05
CA HIS A 175 25.85 17.69 -21.29
C HIS A 175 24.66 17.14 -22.10
N GLY A 176 24.56 15.82 -22.30
CA GLY A 176 23.51 15.19 -23.10
C GLY A 176 22.12 15.47 -22.56
N ILE A 177 21.19 15.69 -23.49
CA ILE A 177 19.78 15.90 -23.19
C ILE A 177 18.93 14.97 -24.02
N PHE A 178 17.78 14.59 -23.48
CA PHE A 178 16.76 13.82 -24.18
C PHE A 178 15.38 14.33 -23.79
N VAL A 179 14.49 14.54 -24.77
CA VAL A 179 13.10 14.94 -24.51
C VAL A 179 12.18 13.83 -25.01
N ASP A 180 11.35 13.29 -24.13
CA ASP A 180 10.45 12.22 -24.49
C ASP A 180 9.14 12.73 -25.15
N MET A 181 8.26 11.80 -25.53
CA MET A 181 6.97 12.14 -26.17
C MET A 181 5.99 12.88 -25.23
N ASN A 182 6.20 12.84 -23.92
CA ASN A 182 5.43 13.62 -22.94
C ASN A 182 6.03 15.02 -22.71
N LEU A 183 7.13 15.35 -23.40
CA LEU A 183 7.93 16.56 -23.19
C LEU A 183 8.70 16.57 -21.86
N ASP A 184 8.91 15.40 -21.26
CA ASP A 184 9.77 15.25 -20.09
C ASP A 184 11.24 15.40 -20.52
N LEU A 185 11.98 16.32 -19.90
CA LEU A 185 13.38 16.66 -20.25
C LEU A 185 14.36 15.97 -19.30
N TYR A 186 15.20 15.10 -19.85
CA TYR A 186 16.30 14.44 -19.15
C TYR A 186 17.61 15.16 -19.46
N VAL A 187 18.40 15.46 -18.42
CA VAL A 187 19.64 16.23 -18.52
C VAL A 187 20.76 15.49 -17.81
N ALA A 188 21.86 15.25 -18.52
CA ALA A 188 23.11 14.76 -17.93
C ALA A 188 23.77 15.93 -17.21
N ASP A 189 23.63 15.95 -15.90
CA ASP A 189 24.21 16.97 -15.03
C ASP A 189 25.63 16.52 -14.68
N ARG A 190 26.54 16.75 -15.64
CA ARG A 190 27.83 16.07 -15.76
C ARG A 190 28.66 16.15 -14.50
N ASP A 191 28.95 17.36 -14.03
CA ASP A 191 29.90 17.55 -12.92
C ASP A 191 29.26 17.31 -11.55
N ASN A 192 27.93 17.24 -11.52
CA ASN A 192 27.19 16.74 -10.35
C ASN A 192 27.04 15.21 -10.38
N ASN A 193 27.59 14.52 -11.38
CA ASN A 193 27.60 13.06 -11.49
C ASN A 193 26.19 12.43 -11.42
N ARG A 194 25.20 13.08 -12.06
CA ARG A 194 23.80 12.66 -11.99
C ARG A 194 23.03 12.90 -13.29
N VAL A 195 21.86 12.28 -13.40
CA VAL A 195 20.87 12.59 -14.44
C VAL A 195 19.62 13.16 -13.79
N GLN A 196 19.20 14.32 -14.28
CA GLN A 196 18.06 15.08 -13.78
C GLN A 196 16.89 15.03 -14.77
N LEU A 197 15.68 14.84 -14.26
CA LEU A 197 14.42 14.83 -15.00
C LEU A 197 13.59 16.06 -14.65
N PHE A 198 13.32 16.91 -15.63
CA PHE A 198 12.45 18.07 -15.53
C PHE A 198 11.12 17.78 -16.23
N LEU A 199 10.02 17.86 -15.49
CA LEU A 199 8.68 17.70 -16.05
C LEU A 199 8.23 19.00 -16.74
N PRO A 200 7.31 18.94 -17.72
CA PRO A 200 6.84 20.12 -18.42
C PRO A 200 6.30 21.19 -17.47
N GLY A 201 6.93 22.37 -17.47
CA GLY A 201 6.52 23.52 -16.66
C GLY A 201 7.11 23.56 -15.25
N GLU A 202 7.81 22.51 -14.81
CA GLU A 202 8.47 22.46 -13.50
C GLU A 202 9.89 23.03 -13.55
N SER A 203 10.28 23.80 -12.53
CA SER A 203 11.64 24.36 -12.42
C SER A 203 12.61 23.46 -11.67
N ASN A 204 12.11 22.52 -10.87
CA ASN A 204 12.92 21.60 -10.06
C ASN A 204 13.01 20.25 -10.77
N GLY A 205 14.23 19.74 -10.93
CA GLY A 205 14.50 18.42 -11.49
C GLY A 205 14.51 17.31 -10.44
N ILE A 206 14.16 16.11 -10.88
CA ILE A 206 14.18 14.87 -10.11
C ILE A 206 15.45 14.11 -10.50
N THR A 207 16.31 13.79 -9.54
CA THR A 207 17.48 12.94 -9.83
C THR A 207 17.04 11.49 -10.08
N VAL A 208 17.18 11.03 -11.32
CA VAL A 208 16.75 9.68 -11.75
C VAL A 208 17.90 8.67 -11.84
N ALA A 209 19.15 9.14 -11.89
CA ALA A 209 20.34 8.28 -11.87
C ALA A 209 21.55 9.02 -11.28
N GLY A 210 22.49 8.28 -10.67
CA GLY A 210 23.73 8.83 -10.11
C GLY A 210 23.57 9.52 -8.75
N SER A 211 24.46 10.47 -8.46
CA SER A 211 24.59 11.12 -7.15
C SER A 211 23.32 11.89 -6.76
N GLY A 212 22.81 11.65 -5.55
CA GLY A 212 21.56 12.25 -5.06
C GLY A 212 20.28 11.58 -5.57
N SER A 213 20.38 10.41 -6.21
CA SER A 213 19.22 9.54 -6.45
C SER A 213 18.75 8.88 -5.15
N LEU A 214 17.44 8.73 -4.98
CA LEU A 214 16.84 8.15 -3.77
C LEU A 214 17.07 6.65 -3.60
N ASN A 215 17.28 5.93 -4.70
CA ASN A 215 17.64 4.51 -4.70
C ASN A 215 18.88 4.35 -5.60
N PRO A 216 20.08 4.69 -5.12
CA PRO A 216 21.29 4.64 -5.93
C PRO A 216 21.59 3.18 -6.29
N THR A 217 21.30 2.80 -7.53
CA THR A 217 21.66 1.49 -8.09
C THR A 217 22.94 1.55 -8.93
N ILE A 218 23.46 2.76 -9.17
CA ILE A 218 24.70 3.00 -9.90
C ILE A 218 25.34 4.31 -9.44
N THR A 219 26.66 4.31 -9.36
CA THR A 219 27.49 5.52 -9.26
C THR A 219 27.90 5.95 -10.66
N LEU A 220 27.58 7.19 -11.03
CA LEU A 220 27.98 7.79 -12.31
C LEU A 220 29.19 8.69 -12.08
N HIS A 221 29.99 8.91 -13.13
CA HIS A 221 31.09 9.86 -13.13
C HIS A 221 31.16 10.58 -14.47
N CYS A 222 30.82 11.88 -14.46
CA CYS A 222 30.67 12.73 -15.63
C CYS A 222 29.77 12.14 -16.73
N PRO A 223 28.48 11.83 -16.47
CA PRO A 223 27.59 11.34 -17.52
C PRO A 223 27.53 12.32 -18.70
N SER A 224 27.66 11.82 -19.93
CA SER A 224 27.82 12.66 -21.13
C SER A 224 26.68 12.53 -22.13
N GLY A 225 26.17 11.32 -22.37
CA GLY A 225 25.08 11.04 -23.31
C GLY A 225 23.92 10.30 -22.64
N ILE A 226 22.68 10.63 -23.04
CA ILE A 226 21.45 10.00 -22.54
C ILE A 226 20.53 9.72 -23.72
N ILE A 227 19.96 8.51 -23.77
CA ILE A 227 18.80 8.19 -24.59
C ILE A 227 17.81 7.32 -23.81
N LEU A 228 16.57 7.27 -24.28
CA LEU A 228 15.52 6.40 -23.75
C LEU A 228 15.10 5.37 -24.81
N ASP A 229 14.64 4.22 -24.35
CA ASP A 229 13.87 3.28 -25.17
C ASP A 229 12.36 3.62 -25.16
N ALA A 230 11.54 2.85 -25.87
CA ALA A 230 10.08 3.08 -25.93
C ALA A 230 9.36 2.91 -24.57
N GLU A 231 9.94 2.18 -23.62
CA GLU A 231 9.39 1.95 -22.29
C GLU A 231 10.00 2.89 -21.23
N LYS A 232 10.79 3.88 -21.68
CA LYS A 232 11.52 4.87 -20.86
C LYS A 232 12.65 4.30 -20.01
N TYR A 233 13.27 3.19 -20.41
CA TYR A 233 14.55 2.79 -19.84
C TYR A 233 15.66 3.71 -20.32
N LEU A 234 16.44 4.23 -19.38
CA LEU A 234 17.59 5.12 -19.60
C LEU A 234 18.83 4.34 -20.01
N PHE A 235 19.50 4.82 -21.05
CA PHE A 235 20.84 4.42 -21.45
C PHE A 235 21.74 5.64 -21.29
N ILE A 236 22.81 5.48 -20.52
CA ILE A 236 23.68 6.57 -20.10
C ILE A 236 25.12 6.23 -20.49
N VAL A 237 25.79 7.17 -21.16
CA VAL A 237 27.24 7.13 -21.30
C VAL A 237 27.86 7.65 -20.02
N ASP A 238 28.52 6.76 -19.28
CA ASP A 238 29.20 7.05 -18.03
C ASP A 238 30.69 7.33 -18.35
N GLN A 239 30.93 8.54 -18.86
CA GLN A 239 32.14 8.93 -19.61
C GLN A 239 33.44 8.57 -18.88
N ASN A 240 33.59 9.04 -17.63
CA ASN A 240 34.85 8.88 -16.90
C ASN A 240 34.96 7.51 -16.21
N ASN A 241 33.86 6.74 -16.13
CA ASN A 241 33.91 5.32 -15.79
C ASN A 241 34.11 4.43 -17.03
N HIS A 242 34.28 5.03 -18.22
CA HIS A 242 34.60 4.34 -19.47
C HIS A 242 33.59 3.25 -19.87
N ARG A 243 32.29 3.48 -19.62
CA ARG A 243 31.25 2.47 -19.85
C ARG A 243 29.93 3.06 -20.32
N VAL A 244 29.03 2.19 -20.79
CA VAL A 244 27.62 2.51 -21.02
C VAL A 244 26.78 1.71 -20.05
N VAL A 245 25.85 2.37 -19.36
CA VAL A 245 24.93 1.74 -18.40
C VAL A 245 23.49 1.87 -18.88
N GLY A 246 22.64 0.92 -18.50
CA GLY A 246 21.23 0.88 -18.86
C GLY A 246 20.37 0.58 -17.64
N SER A 247 19.22 1.24 -17.52
CA SER A 247 18.23 0.92 -16.48
C SER A 247 17.41 -0.32 -16.81
N SER A 248 16.95 -1.03 -15.79
CA SER A 248 16.09 -2.20 -15.85
C SER A 248 15.05 -2.15 -14.71
N TRP A 249 14.17 -3.16 -14.61
CA TRP A 249 13.29 -3.32 -13.43
C TRP A 249 14.07 -3.38 -12.11
N ASN A 250 15.32 -3.83 -12.14
CA ASN A 250 16.14 -4.11 -10.97
C ASN A 250 17.16 -3.01 -10.64
N GLY A 251 17.13 -1.89 -11.37
CA GLY A 251 18.11 -0.82 -11.29
C GLY A 251 18.97 -0.68 -12.55
N PHE A 252 20.02 0.14 -12.46
CA PHE A 252 20.99 0.31 -13.53
C PHE A 252 22.03 -0.82 -13.52
N ARG A 253 22.40 -1.28 -14.71
CA ARG A 253 23.51 -2.21 -14.91
C ARG A 253 24.44 -1.71 -16.00
N CYS A 254 25.68 -2.18 -15.96
CA CYS A 254 26.60 -1.93 -17.05
C CYS A 254 26.24 -2.80 -18.27
N LEU A 255 26.21 -2.19 -19.45
CA LEU A 255 25.91 -2.86 -20.72
C LEU A 255 27.19 -3.12 -21.52
N VAL A 256 28.11 -2.15 -21.53
CA VAL A 256 29.32 -2.16 -22.36
C VAL A 256 30.46 -1.48 -21.59
N GLY A 257 31.69 -2.02 -21.69
CA GLY A 257 32.88 -1.41 -21.08
C GLY A 257 32.99 -1.64 -19.57
N CYS A 258 32.46 -2.76 -19.07
CA CYS A 258 32.22 -2.97 -17.63
C CYS A 258 33.42 -3.40 -16.79
N TYR A 259 34.57 -3.64 -17.43
CA TYR A 259 35.75 -4.17 -16.75
C TYR A 259 36.71 -3.04 -16.39
N GLU A 260 37.34 -2.47 -17.40
CA GLU A 260 38.36 -1.44 -17.24
C GLU A 260 38.48 -0.61 -18.52
N ARG A 261 39.11 0.56 -18.37
CA ARG A 261 39.50 1.42 -19.48
C ARG A 261 40.48 0.69 -20.39
N GLY A 262 40.26 0.76 -21.70
CA GLY A 262 41.26 0.31 -22.66
C GLY A 262 40.79 0.39 -24.11
N SER A 263 41.50 -0.30 -25.00
CA SER A 263 41.31 -0.27 -26.45
C SER A 263 40.86 -1.61 -27.05
N GLN A 264 40.71 -2.65 -26.22
CA GLN A 264 40.17 -3.94 -26.65
C GLN A 264 38.70 -3.82 -27.12
N SER A 265 38.18 -4.82 -27.81
CA SER A 265 36.80 -4.81 -28.35
C SER A 265 35.73 -4.73 -27.25
N ASN A 266 36.00 -5.26 -26.06
CA ASN A 266 35.11 -5.21 -24.90
C ASN A 266 35.35 -3.99 -23.97
N GLN A 267 36.26 -3.10 -24.34
CA GLN A 267 36.67 -1.94 -23.55
C GLN A 267 36.34 -0.64 -24.29
N LEU A 268 36.08 0.41 -23.53
CA LEU A 268 35.91 1.78 -24.03
C LEU A 268 36.93 2.69 -23.34
N ASN A 269 37.17 3.85 -23.94
CA ASN A 269 38.04 4.88 -23.41
C ASN A 269 37.39 6.25 -23.60
N ASN A 270 36.72 6.68 -22.53
CA ASN A 270 36.11 8.00 -22.42
C ASN A 270 35.01 8.19 -23.50
N PRO A 271 34.00 7.29 -23.53
CA PRO A 271 32.94 7.39 -24.51
C PRO A 271 32.14 8.68 -24.32
N PHE A 272 31.64 9.27 -25.40
CA PHE A 272 31.02 10.61 -25.34
C PHE A 272 29.52 10.62 -25.67
N SER A 273 29.11 9.87 -26.69
CA SER A 273 27.74 9.87 -27.22
C SER A 273 27.33 8.45 -27.61
N LEU A 274 26.02 8.18 -27.56
CA LEU A 274 25.45 6.88 -27.91
C LEU A 274 24.19 7.06 -28.74
N SER A 275 23.90 6.09 -29.61
CA SER A 275 22.68 6.02 -30.40
C SER A 275 22.28 4.57 -30.64
N ILE A 276 21.00 4.33 -30.92
CA ILE A 276 20.44 2.99 -31.12
C ILE A 276 19.82 2.89 -32.51
N ASP A 277 20.00 1.75 -33.18
CA ASP A 277 19.38 1.48 -34.47
C ASP A 277 17.98 0.83 -34.33
N HIS A 278 17.26 0.67 -35.44
CA HIS A 278 15.93 0.05 -35.42
C HIS A 278 15.93 -1.40 -34.91
N SER A 279 17.07 -2.11 -35.01
CA SER A 279 17.22 -3.50 -34.53
C SER A 279 17.59 -3.57 -33.05
N GLY A 280 17.81 -2.43 -32.40
CA GLY A 280 18.19 -2.36 -30.98
C GLY A 280 19.68 -2.48 -30.72
N ASN A 281 20.54 -2.37 -31.74
CA ASN A 281 22.00 -2.37 -31.55
C ASN A 281 22.46 -1.01 -31.01
N ILE A 282 23.44 -1.01 -30.12
CA ILE A 282 24.01 0.20 -29.51
C ILE A 282 25.25 0.64 -30.30
N PHE A 283 25.29 1.90 -30.70
CA PHE A 283 26.46 2.55 -31.28
C PHE A 283 27.03 3.57 -30.29
N VAL A 284 28.35 3.56 -30.08
CA VAL A 284 29.03 4.41 -29.10
C VAL A 284 30.21 5.12 -29.76
N THR A 285 30.35 6.43 -29.51
CA THR A 285 31.56 7.18 -29.84
C THR A 285 32.63 6.91 -28.78
N ASP A 286 33.61 6.07 -29.11
CA ASP A 286 34.75 5.74 -28.25
C ASP A 286 35.85 6.80 -28.45
N GLN A 287 35.60 7.99 -27.90
CA GLN A 287 36.23 9.25 -28.30
C GLN A 287 37.76 9.23 -28.23
N PHE A 288 38.35 8.72 -27.14
CA PHE A 288 39.81 8.68 -26.96
C PHE A 288 40.48 7.47 -27.61
N ASN A 289 39.71 6.47 -28.06
CA ASN A 289 40.20 5.44 -28.98
C ASN A 289 39.95 5.83 -30.46
N HIS A 290 39.38 7.00 -30.72
CA HIS A 290 39.13 7.56 -32.06
C HIS A 290 38.34 6.61 -32.97
N ARG A 291 37.32 5.94 -32.43
CA ARG A 291 36.52 4.95 -33.18
C ARG A 291 35.04 5.01 -32.82
N ILE A 292 34.23 4.37 -33.67
CA ILE A 292 32.81 4.09 -33.43
C ILE A 292 32.64 2.59 -33.23
N GLN A 293 32.09 2.20 -32.08
CA GLN A 293 31.82 0.79 -31.76
C GLN A 293 30.33 0.49 -31.82
N LYS A 294 30.00 -0.67 -32.39
CA LYS A 294 28.65 -1.24 -32.44
C LYS A 294 28.57 -2.50 -31.58
N PHE A 295 27.54 -2.58 -30.75
CA PHE A 295 27.22 -3.72 -29.92
C PHE A 295 25.87 -4.28 -30.36
N LEU A 296 25.86 -5.58 -30.68
CA LEU A 296 24.71 -6.30 -31.20
C LEU A 296 23.76 -6.68 -30.07
N LEU A 297 22.47 -6.41 -30.25
CA LEU A 297 21.44 -6.92 -29.36
C LEU A 297 21.41 -8.45 -29.46
N MET A 298 21.53 -9.11 -28.32
CA MET A 298 21.46 -10.57 -28.25
C MET A 298 19.98 -10.98 -28.21
N ASN A 299 19.54 -11.77 -29.18
CA ASN A 299 18.18 -12.32 -29.21
C ASN A 299 18.00 -13.32 -28.04
N ASP A 300 17.42 -12.89 -26.91
CA ASP A 300 16.81 -13.67 -25.81
C ASP A 300 17.43 -15.05 -25.45
N SER A 301 18.71 -15.27 -25.77
CA SER A 301 19.37 -16.58 -25.68
C SER A 301 20.10 -16.78 -24.36
N PHE A 302 19.98 -15.83 -23.45
CA PHE A 302 20.36 -15.98 -22.04
C PHE A 302 19.10 -15.92 -21.18
N ALA A 303 18.25 -16.93 -21.34
CA ALA A 303 17.28 -17.26 -20.31
C ALA A 303 18.04 -17.62 -19.03
N LEU A 304 17.69 -17.00 -17.91
CA LEU A 304 18.14 -17.44 -16.58
C LEU A 304 17.99 -18.96 -16.51
N SER A 305 19.00 -19.68 -16.02
CA SER A 305 18.90 -21.13 -15.89
C SER A 305 17.99 -21.57 -14.74
N PHE A 306 17.69 -20.63 -13.84
CA PHE A 306 16.88 -20.81 -12.64
C PHE A 306 15.55 -20.06 -12.73
N ASN A 307 14.54 -20.53 -12.02
CA ASN A 307 13.29 -19.80 -11.88
C ASN A 307 13.44 -18.69 -10.84
N GLN A 308 13.16 -17.46 -11.28
CA GLN A 308 13.03 -16.30 -10.40
C GLN A 308 11.61 -15.74 -10.52
N PRO A 309 10.57 -16.45 -10.02
CA PRO A 309 9.20 -15.97 -10.11
C PRO A 309 9.05 -14.63 -9.40
N LYS A 310 8.12 -13.80 -9.87
CA LYS A 310 7.76 -12.54 -9.19
C LYS A 310 6.73 -12.83 -8.12
N PHE A 311 7.04 -12.56 -6.86
CA PHE A 311 6.09 -12.69 -5.76
C PHE A 311 5.59 -11.34 -5.29
N CYS A 312 4.33 -11.32 -4.85
CA CYS A 312 3.83 -10.21 -4.07
C CYS A 312 4.41 -10.23 -2.65
N PRO A 313 4.57 -9.09 -1.97
CA PRO A 313 5.02 -9.07 -0.58
C PRO A 313 4.13 -9.91 0.38
N THR A 314 2.86 -10.10 0.01
CA THR A 314 1.87 -10.91 0.73
C THR A 314 1.78 -12.37 0.23
N ALA A 315 2.73 -12.82 -0.59
CA ALA A 315 2.76 -14.17 -1.17
C ALA A 315 2.69 -15.27 -0.10
N THR A 316 1.74 -16.17 -0.22
CA THR A 316 1.58 -17.28 0.73
C THR A 316 1.68 -18.60 0.02
N TRP A 317 2.24 -19.59 0.70
CA TRP A 317 2.24 -20.98 0.27
C TRP A 317 1.29 -21.76 1.16
N ASN A 318 0.79 -22.89 0.66
CA ASN A 318 0.08 -23.84 1.50
C ASN A 318 1.04 -24.30 2.60
N PRO A 319 0.70 -24.15 3.89
CA PRO A 319 1.60 -24.54 4.97
C PRO A 319 1.81 -26.05 5.02
N ASN A 320 0.90 -26.86 4.46
CA ASN A 320 1.07 -28.30 4.34
C ASN A 320 1.80 -28.65 3.05
N GLY A 321 3.03 -29.15 3.17
CA GLY A 321 3.83 -29.64 2.08
C GLY A 321 3.39 -31.01 1.58
N ILE A 322 3.60 -31.23 0.29
CA ILE A 322 3.44 -32.52 -0.39
C ILE A 322 4.83 -33.16 -0.47
N THR A 323 4.98 -34.36 0.10
CA THR A 323 6.24 -35.11 -0.04
C THR A 323 6.32 -35.66 -1.47
N ILE A 324 7.24 -35.14 -2.28
CA ILE A 324 7.43 -35.60 -3.67
C ILE A 324 8.47 -36.73 -3.78
N ALA A 325 9.41 -36.80 -2.84
CA ALA A 325 10.39 -37.86 -2.74
C ALA A 325 10.71 -38.13 -1.26
N ASN A 326 10.74 -39.39 -0.87
CA ASN A 326 11.09 -39.85 0.47
C ASN A 326 12.47 -40.51 0.47
N GLN A 327 12.90 -41.03 1.62
CA GLN A 327 14.21 -41.66 1.80
C GLN A 327 14.46 -42.81 0.81
N SER A 328 13.44 -43.60 0.45
CA SER A 328 13.62 -44.70 -0.52
C SER A 328 13.92 -44.23 -1.94
N ILE A 329 13.53 -43.00 -2.29
CA ILE A 329 13.73 -42.43 -3.63
C ILE A 329 15.00 -41.58 -3.68
N VAL A 330 15.15 -40.65 -2.73
CA VAL A 330 16.23 -39.65 -2.75
C VAL A 330 17.43 -40.02 -1.88
N GLY A 331 17.32 -41.05 -1.03
CA GLY A 331 18.35 -41.42 -0.06
C GLY A 331 18.29 -40.61 1.25
N GLN A 332 19.27 -40.85 2.14
CA GLN A 332 19.39 -40.13 3.41
C GLN A 332 20.08 -38.77 3.20
N LYS A 333 19.63 -37.75 3.93
CA LYS A 333 20.18 -36.37 3.93
C LYS A 333 20.35 -35.73 2.53
N PRO A 334 19.26 -35.49 1.78
CA PRO A 334 19.33 -34.62 0.61
C PRO A 334 19.80 -33.22 1.01
N THR A 335 20.74 -32.63 0.27
CA THR A 335 21.36 -31.33 0.59
C THR A 335 20.83 -30.25 -0.34
N ALA A 336 21.29 -30.25 -1.59
CA ALA A 336 20.96 -29.21 -2.57
C ALA A 336 19.77 -29.59 -3.46
N ILE A 337 19.01 -28.58 -3.87
CA ILE A 337 17.92 -28.71 -4.84
C ILE A 337 17.97 -27.55 -5.82
N PHE A 338 17.78 -27.86 -7.11
CA PHE A 338 17.66 -26.86 -8.17
C PHE A 338 16.47 -27.20 -9.06
N VAL A 339 15.64 -26.20 -9.36
CA VAL A 339 14.54 -26.34 -10.29
C VAL A 339 14.78 -25.40 -11.46
N SER A 340 15.02 -26.00 -12.62
CA SER A 340 15.30 -25.28 -13.88
C SER A 340 14.05 -24.64 -14.48
N THR A 341 14.23 -23.77 -15.48
CA THR A 341 13.12 -23.04 -16.14
C THR A 341 12.10 -23.90 -16.87
N ASN A 342 12.45 -25.16 -17.17
CA ASN A 342 11.52 -26.16 -17.70
C ASN A 342 10.86 -27.03 -16.60
N ASN A 343 10.99 -26.63 -15.33
CA ASN A 343 10.54 -27.32 -14.13
C ASN A 343 11.16 -28.72 -13.92
N THR A 344 12.31 -29.01 -14.51
CA THR A 344 13.10 -30.20 -14.14
C THR A 344 13.76 -29.97 -12.78
N ILE A 345 13.60 -30.94 -11.88
CA ILE A 345 14.09 -30.90 -10.50
C ILE A 345 15.38 -31.73 -10.41
N TYR A 346 16.43 -31.14 -9.85
CA TYR A 346 17.72 -31.77 -9.60
C TYR A 346 17.98 -31.75 -8.10
N VAL A 347 18.31 -32.90 -7.52
CA VAL A 347 18.62 -33.01 -6.09
C VAL A 347 19.95 -33.71 -5.90
N ALA A 348 20.86 -33.10 -5.16
CA ALA A 348 22.08 -33.76 -4.71
C ALA A 348 21.86 -34.44 -3.36
N ASN A 349 22.45 -35.64 -3.24
CA ASN A 349 22.49 -36.39 -1.99
C ASN A 349 23.93 -36.53 -1.51
N ILE A 350 24.19 -36.10 -0.27
CA ILE A 350 25.52 -36.10 0.33
C ILE A 350 26.01 -37.51 0.70
N GLU A 351 25.14 -38.39 1.22
CA GLU A 351 25.53 -39.72 1.71
C GLU A 351 25.80 -40.66 0.53
N ASN A 352 24.90 -40.68 -0.45
CA ASN A 352 25.01 -41.56 -1.61
C ASN A 352 25.86 -40.97 -2.74
N SER A 353 26.29 -39.71 -2.65
CA SER A 353 27.06 -39.00 -3.69
C SER A 353 26.42 -39.13 -5.08
N THR A 354 25.12 -38.80 -5.16
CA THR A 354 24.31 -38.92 -6.39
C THR A 354 23.53 -37.64 -6.65
N ILE A 355 23.19 -37.43 -7.92
CA ILE A 355 22.22 -36.42 -8.36
C ILE A 355 21.00 -37.15 -8.91
N VAL A 356 19.84 -36.89 -8.33
CA VAL A 356 18.56 -37.47 -8.74
C VAL A 356 17.78 -36.41 -9.52
N ILE A 357 17.27 -36.77 -10.70
CA ILE A 357 16.63 -35.83 -11.64
C ILE A 357 15.21 -36.27 -11.97
N TRP A 358 14.25 -35.34 -11.87
CA TRP A 358 12.85 -35.54 -12.29
C TRP A 358 12.50 -34.58 -13.43
N GLN A 359 12.25 -35.11 -14.63
CA GLN A 359 11.72 -34.35 -15.76
C GLN A 359 10.18 -34.45 -15.82
N LYS A 360 9.54 -33.35 -16.28
CA LYS A 360 8.10 -33.29 -16.62
C LYS A 360 7.14 -33.76 -15.51
N GLU A 361 7.43 -33.42 -14.25
CA GLU A 361 6.60 -33.78 -13.09
C GLU A 361 6.34 -35.30 -12.95
N SER A 362 7.24 -36.15 -13.44
CA SER A 362 7.19 -37.59 -13.21
C SER A 362 7.17 -37.92 -11.72
N VAL A 363 6.36 -38.90 -11.32
CA VAL A 363 6.32 -39.41 -9.93
C VAL A 363 7.63 -40.11 -9.56
N ASN A 364 8.30 -40.74 -10.55
CA ASN A 364 9.56 -41.43 -10.37
C ASN A 364 10.74 -40.63 -10.95
N PRO A 365 11.95 -40.78 -10.37
CA PRO A 365 13.14 -40.13 -10.91
C PRO A 365 13.44 -40.64 -12.32
N THR A 366 13.70 -39.70 -13.21
CA THR A 366 13.93 -39.94 -14.65
C THR A 366 15.39 -40.29 -14.96
N LYS A 367 16.32 -39.80 -14.14
CA LYS A 367 17.76 -40.07 -14.30
C LYS A 367 18.44 -39.98 -12.94
N ASN A 368 19.35 -40.90 -12.68
CA ASN A 368 20.30 -40.84 -11.57
C ASN A 368 21.70 -40.70 -12.13
N ILE A 369 22.41 -39.67 -11.69
CA ILE A 369 23.80 -39.44 -12.07
C ILE A 369 24.66 -39.75 -10.83
N SER A 370 25.55 -40.71 -10.99
CA SER A 370 26.67 -40.95 -10.09
C SER A 370 27.95 -40.62 -10.82
N GLY A 371 28.92 -40.06 -10.11
CA GLY A 371 30.22 -39.69 -10.66
C GLY A 371 31.34 -39.94 -9.66
N SER A 372 32.54 -39.45 -9.99
CA SER A 372 33.68 -39.49 -9.06
C SER A 372 33.56 -38.49 -7.91
N PHE A 373 32.51 -37.67 -7.90
CA PHE A 373 32.34 -36.65 -6.89
C PHE A 373 31.89 -37.24 -5.55
N ARG A 374 32.29 -36.65 -4.42
CA ARG A 374 32.00 -37.16 -3.08
C ARG A 374 31.40 -36.09 -2.18
N GLN A 375 30.28 -36.42 -1.53
CA GLN A 375 29.60 -35.54 -0.56
C GLN A 375 29.24 -34.14 -1.12
N PRO A 376 28.44 -34.05 -2.19
CA PRO A 376 28.07 -32.77 -2.77
C PRO A 376 27.18 -31.94 -1.82
N ASN A 377 27.63 -30.74 -1.46
CA ASN A 377 26.87 -29.81 -0.62
C ASN A 377 25.94 -28.90 -1.42
N SER A 378 26.36 -28.50 -2.62
CA SER A 378 25.66 -27.55 -3.48
C SER A 378 25.72 -27.97 -4.95
N LEU A 379 24.77 -27.50 -5.74
CA LEU A 379 24.73 -27.71 -7.18
C LEU A 379 24.09 -26.51 -7.88
N PHE A 380 24.47 -26.26 -9.13
CA PHE A 380 23.83 -25.28 -10.01
C PHE A 380 23.69 -25.88 -11.41
N VAL A 381 22.56 -25.61 -12.08
CA VAL A 381 22.32 -26.12 -13.44
C VAL A 381 22.17 -24.96 -14.40
N THR A 382 22.79 -25.06 -15.59
CA THR A 382 22.71 -24.06 -16.65
C THR A 382 21.51 -24.29 -17.57
N SER A 383 21.18 -23.31 -18.42
CA SER A 383 20.07 -23.39 -19.39
C SER A 383 20.23 -24.56 -20.38
N ASN A 384 21.47 -24.92 -20.70
CA ASN A 384 21.81 -26.06 -21.57
C ASN A 384 21.75 -27.41 -20.84
N GLY A 385 21.49 -27.42 -19.53
CA GLY A 385 21.38 -28.62 -18.71
C GLY A 385 22.69 -29.13 -18.11
N ASP A 386 23.81 -28.43 -18.32
CA ASP A 386 25.07 -28.77 -17.65
C ASP A 386 24.95 -28.51 -16.15
N ILE A 387 25.52 -29.40 -15.34
CA ILE A 387 25.41 -29.37 -13.87
C ILE A 387 26.77 -29.08 -13.27
N TYR A 388 26.87 -27.98 -12.52
CA TYR A 388 28.01 -27.65 -11.67
C TYR A 388 27.73 -28.23 -10.29
N ILE A 389 28.69 -28.97 -9.73
CA ILE A 389 28.52 -29.66 -8.47
C ILE A 389 29.78 -29.61 -7.63
N ASP A 390 29.57 -29.43 -6.32
CA ASP A 390 30.61 -29.53 -5.30
C ASP A 390 31.13 -30.97 -5.22
N ASP A 391 32.45 -31.14 -5.28
CA ASP A 391 33.12 -32.42 -5.07
C ASP A 391 33.64 -32.57 -3.61
N GLY A 392 33.00 -31.87 -2.68
CA GLY A 392 33.21 -32.02 -1.26
C GLY A 392 34.61 -31.63 -0.76
N TYR A 393 34.75 -31.70 0.57
CA TYR A 393 35.94 -31.21 1.26
C TYR A 393 37.23 -31.99 0.93
N TYR A 394 37.13 -33.29 0.68
CA TYR A 394 38.31 -34.15 0.49
C TYR A 394 38.91 -34.04 -0.92
N ASN A 395 38.09 -33.84 -1.94
CA ASN A 395 38.60 -33.69 -3.31
C ASN A 395 38.87 -32.22 -3.65
N GLY A 396 38.21 -31.28 -2.97
CA GLY A 396 38.55 -29.86 -3.05
C GLY A 396 38.44 -29.28 -4.45
N ARG A 397 37.29 -29.46 -5.09
CA ARG A 397 37.04 -28.93 -6.45
C ARG A 397 35.56 -28.82 -6.74
N VAL A 398 35.25 -28.05 -7.77
CA VAL A 398 33.93 -28.02 -8.42
C VAL A 398 34.05 -28.73 -9.76
N GLN A 399 33.17 -29.71 -9.98
CA GLN A 399 33.06 -30.40 -11.26
C GLN A 399 31.87 -29.87 -12.06
N LYS A 400 32.01 -29.86 -13.38
CA LYS A 400 30.93 -29.65 -14.34
C LYS A 400 30.64 -30.97 -15.03
N TRP A 401 29.40 -31.44 -14.90
CA TRP A 401 28.85 -32.51 -15.70
C TRP A 401 28.26 -31.91 -16.98
N ILE A 402 28.78 -32.34 -18.13
CA ILE A 402 28.35 -31.87 -19.45
C ILE A 402 27.19 -32.74 -19.92
N ALA A 403 26.02 -32.14 -20.16
CA ALA A 403 24.79 -32.87 -20.45
C ALA A 403 24.83 -33.62 -21.77
N GLU A 404 25.47 -33.04 -22.79
CA GLU A 404 25.59 -33.61 -24.13
C GLU A 404 26.45 -34.88 -24.16
N THR A 405 27.56 -34.88 -23.41
CA THR A 405 28.56 -35.96 -23.44
C THR A 405 28.45 -36.91 -22.25
N ASN A 406 27.72 -36.52 -21.19
CA ASN A 406 27.67 -37.18 -19.88
C ASN A 406 29.03 -37.30 -19.17
N ILE A 407 29.98 -36.40 -19.45
CA ILE A 407 31.33 -36.40 -18.87
C ILE A 407 31.46 -35.38 -17.76
N PHE A 408 32.25 -35.70 -16.73
CA PHE A 408 32.66 -34.76 -15.68
C PHE A 408 34.01 -34.10 -16.01
N VAL A 409 34.08 -32.78 -15.89
CA VAL A 409 35.32 -32.01 -16.01
C VAL A 409 35.50 -31.09 -14.81
N THR A 410 36.73 -30.95 -14.33
CA THR A 410 37.03 -30.01 -13.23
C THR A 410 37.03 -28.59 -13.77
N VAL A 411 36.23 -27.70 -13.16
CA VAL A 411 36.12 -26.29 -13.58
C VAL A 411 36.69 -25.32 -12.56
N MET A 412 36.87 -25.74 -11.32
CA MET A 412 37.48 -24.91 -10.27
C MET A 412 38.14 -25.81 -9.23
N ASN A 413 39.40 -25.54 -8.89
CA ASN A 413 40.07 -26.19 -7.75
C ASN A 413 39.90 -25.30 -6.52
N ILE A 414 39.39 -25.85 -5.43
CA ILE A 414 39.12 -25.12 -4.19
C ILE A 414 39.61 -25.97 -3.03
N ASN A 415 40.52 -25.50 -2.18
CA ASN A 415 41.07 -26.33 -1.08
C ASN A 415 40.07 -26.54 0.09
N SER A 416 38.77 -26.59 -0.19
CA SER A 416 37.66 -26.75 0.76
C SER A 416 36.40 -27.27 0.05
N SER A 417 35.32 -27.51 0.80
CA SER A 417 33.99 -27.73 0.20
C SER A 417 33.41 -26.42 -0.31
N CYS A 418 32.59 -26.53 -1.35
CA CYS A 418 31.76 -25.45 -1.82
C CYS A 418 30.35 -25.60 -1.25
N ASP A 419 30.06 -24.93 -0.14
CA ASP A 419 28.78 -25.10 0.55
C ASP A 419 27.63 -24.36 -0.15
N GLY A 420 27.95 -23.40 -1.03
CA GLY A 420 27.04 -22.68 -1.92
C GLY A 420 27.71 -22.43 -3.27
N LEU A 421 27.01 -22.79 -4.35
CA LEU A 421 27.44 -22.64 -5.74
C LEU A 421 26.43 -21.81 -6.51
N PHE A 422 26.92 -20.85 -7.30
CA PHE A 422 26.09 -20.04 -8.17
C PHE A 422 26.85 -19.69 -9.45
N VAL A 423 26.17 -19.71 -10.61
CA VAL A 423 26.72 -19.18 -11.86
C VAL A 423 25.89 -17.98 -12.29
N ASP A 424 26.54 -16.82 -12.45
CA ASP A 424 25.85 -15.60 -12.87
C ASP A 424 25.59 -15.56 -14.38
N ILE A 425 24.90 -14.52 -14.82
CA ILE A 425 24.56 -14.30 -16.23
C ILE A 425 25.77 -13.99 -17.14
N ASN A 426 26.94 -13.76 -16.56
CA ASN A 426 28.21 -13.52 -17.27
C ASN A 426 29.09 -14.78 -17.30
N ASP A 427 28.53 -15.96 -17.00
CA ASP A 427 29.26 -17.22 -16.86
C ASP A 427 30.41 -17.13 -15.84
N THR A 428 30.20 -16.40 -14.74
CA THR A 428 31.11 -16.41 -13.59
C THR A 428 30.58 -17.38 -12.53
N LEU A 429 31.41 -18.36 -12.18
CA LEU A 429 31.15 -19.34 -11.13
C LEU A 429 31.60 -18.79 -9.78
N TYR A 430 30.68 -18.78 -8.82
CA TYR A 430 30.91 -18.39 -7.42
C TYR A 430 30.86 -19.61 -6.52
N CYS A 431 31.71 -19.60 -5.50
CA CYS A 431 31.81 -20.67 -4.53
C CYS A 431 32.05 -20.13 -3.12
N SER A 432 31.19 -20.48 -2.16
CA SER A 432 31.42 -20.19 -0.74
C SER A 432 32.25 -21.28 -0.08
N MET A 433 33.43 -20.88 0.43
CA MET A 433 34.36 -21.78 1.10
C MET A 433 34.18 -21.64 2.61
N SER A 434 33.28 -22.42 3.21
CA SER A 434 32.85 -22.20 4.60
C SER A 434 34.00 -22.24 5.61
N LYS A 435 34.90 -23.22 5.50
CA LYS A 435 36.06 -23.34 6.41
C LYS A 435 37.15 -22.32 6.17
N HIS A 436 37.09 -21.59 5.05
CA HIS A 436 38.03 -20.51 4.73
C HIS A 436 37.38 -19.13 4.90
N HIS A 437 36.14 -19.04 5.41
CA HIS A 437 35.52 -17.75 5.77
C HIS A 437 35.45 -16.74 4.61
N GLN A 438 35.31 -17.22 3.38
CA GLN A 438 35.27 -16.37 2.19
C GLN A 438 34.45 -16.99 1.05
N VAL A 439 34.05 -16.15 0.10
CA VAL A 439 33.47 -16.55 -1.18
C VAL A 439 34.47 -16.23 -2.28
N VAL A 440 34.77 -17.19 -3.14
CA VAL A 440 35.66 -17.02 -4.30
C VAL A 440 34.85 -17.08 -5.59
N LYS A 441 35.35 -16.45 -6.65
CA LYS A 441 34.71 -16.46 -7.97
C LYS A 441 35.72 -16.76 -9.08
N ARG A 442 35.22 -17.23 -10.22
CA ARG A 442 36.03 -17.47 -11.42
C ARG A 442 35.19 -17.32 -12.70
N SER A 443 35.73 -16.65 -13.70
CA SER A 443 35.13 -16.63 -15.03
C SER A 443 35.31 -17.99 -15.72
N LEU A 444 34.22 -18.54 -16.25
CA LEU A 444 34.25 -19.80 -17.01
C LEU A 444 34.80 -19.61 -18.44
N ASN A 445 34.94 -18.36 -18.89
CA ASN A 445 35.56 -18.00 -20.16
C ASN A 445 37.10 -17.96 -20.08
N ASP A 446 37.67 -17.98 -18.87
CA ASP A 446 39.12 -18.04 -18.66
C ASP A 446 39.61 -19.50 -18.67
N SER A 447 40.26 -19.86 -19.79
CA SER A 447 40.80 -21.19 -20.04
C SER A 447 42.07 -21.51 -19.23
N MET A 448 42.71 -20.54 -18.58
CA MET A 448 44.07 -20.72 -18.04
C MET A 448 44.13 -21.17 -16.55
N MET A 449 43.01 -21.38 -15.85
CA MET A 449 42.95 -21.82 -14.42
C MET A 449 43.92 -21.08 -13.47
N THR A 450 44.23 -19.79 -13.70
CA THR A 450 45.38 -19.14 -13.05
C THR A 450 45.13 -18.64 -11.62
N SER A 451 43.90 -18.24 -11.27
CA SER A 451 43.53 -17.84 -9.91
C SER A 451 42.01 -17.84 -9.66
N ASN A 452 41.61 -17.99 -8.39
CA ASN A 452 40.22 -17.81 -7.93
C ASN A 452 40.16 -16.53 -7.06
N PRO A 453 39.88 -15.35 -7.63
CA PRO A 453 39.77 -14.12 -6.86
C PRO A 453 38.69 -14.21 -5.78
N VAL A 454 38.93 -13.54 -4.65
CA VAL A 454 37.97 -13.41 -3.57
C VAL A 454 36.86 -12.44 -3.98
N ALA A 455 35.61 -12.89 -3.84
CA ALA A 455 34.41 -12.10 -4.10
C ALA A 455 33.86 -11.44 -2.82
N ALA A 456 33.96 -12.12 -1.67
CA ALA A 456 33.53 -11.61 -0.37
C ALA A 456 34.27 -12.30 0.78
N GLY A 457 34.41 -11.62 1.91
CA GLY A 457 35.19 -12.10 3.06
C GLY A 457 36.69 -11.86 2.90
N THR A 458 37.43 -11.83 4.01
CA THR A 458 38.89 -11.64 4.01
C THR A 458 39.67 -12.94 4.16
N GLY A 459 38.99 -14.09 4.22
CA GLY A 459 39.61 -15.38 4.54
C GLY A 459 39.83 -15.62 6.04
N THR A 460 39.55 -14.62 6.88
CA THR A 460 39.68 -14.69 8.35
C THR A 460 38.32 -14.71 9.00
N LEU A 461 38.15 -15.57 10.01
CA LEU A 461 36.93 -15.59 10.83
C LEU A 461 36.70 -14.22 11.51
N GLY A 462 35.45 -13.77 11.56
CA GLY A 462 35.07 -12.54 12.24
C GLY A 462 33.67 -12.07 11.88
N SER A 463 33.26 -10.94 12.46
CA SER A 463 31.92 -10.36 12.33
C SER A 463 31.92 -8.93 11.78
N ALA A 464 33.09 -8.38 11.40
CA ALA A 464 33.19 -7.10 10.72
C ALA A 464 32.43 -7.11 9.37
N PRO A 465 32.09 -5.95 8.77
CA PRO A 465 31.37 -5.88 7.50
C PRO A 465 32.05 -6.64 6.35
N ASN A 466 33.37 -6.65 6.31
CA ASN A 466 34.17 -7.36 5.30
C ASN A 466 34.57 -8.80 5.71
N GLN A 467 34.15 -9.27 6.89
CA GLN A 467 34.48 -10.60 7.40
C GLN A 467 33.24 -11.51 7.40
N LEU A 468 33.48 -12.80 7.19
CA LEU A 468 32.45 -13.83 7.22
C LEU A 468 32.83 -14.90 8.25
N TYR A 469 31.83 -15.60 8.78
CA TYR A 469 32.01 -16.77 9.62
C TYR A 469 31.17 -17.95 9.10
N PHE A 470 31.87 -18.87 8.44
CA PHE A 470 31.29 -20.10 7.90
C PHE A 470 30.22 -19.82 6.82
N PRO A 471 30.54 -19.05 5.77
CA PRO A 471 29.57 -18.71 4.73
C PRO A 471 29.04 -19.97 4.05
N SER A 472 27.74 -20.01 3.80
CA SER A 472 27.05 -21.16 3.19
C SER A 472 26.36 -20.76 1.89
N GLY A 473 25.03 -20.78 1.80
CA GLY A 473 24.30 -20.42 0.59
C GLY A 473 24.64 -19.02 0.09
N ILE A 474 24.69 -18.90 -1.24
CA ILE A 474 24.99 -17.66 -1.95
C ILE A 474 24.00 -17.45 -3.09
N PHE A 475 23.70 -16.18 -3.37
CA PHE A 475 22.92 -15.80 -4.53
C PHE A 475 23.52 -14.56 -5.16
N VAL A 476 23.68 -14.55 -6.48
CA VAL A 476 24.16 -13.38 -7.22
C VAL A 476 23.01 -12.83 -8.06
N ASP A 477 22.65 -11.58 -7.82
CA ASP A 477 21.57 -10.93 -8.58
C ASP A 477 22.05 -10.47 -9.98
N VAL A 478 21.12 -9.96 -10.79
CA VAL A 478 21.43 -9.51 -12.16
C VAL A 478 22.33 -8.25 -12.24
N ASN A 479 22.56 -7.54 -11.12
CA ASN A 479 23.52 -6.44 -11.04
C ASN A 479 24.90 -6.92 -10.56
N PHE A 480 25.07 -8.23 -10.37
CA PHE A 480 26.25 -8.87 -9.79
C PHE A 480 26.44 -8.57 -8.30
N ASP A 481 25.37 -8.20 -7.61
CA ASP A 481 25.38 -8.07 -6.16
C ASP A 481 25.33 -9.46 -5.51
N LEU A 482 26.24 -9.74 -4.58
CA LEU A 482 26.42 -11.04 -3.96
C LEU A 482 25.79 -11.08 -2.56
N TYR A 483 24.79 -11.94 -2.38
CA TYR A 483 24.17 -12.23 -1.10
C TYR A 483 24.81 -13.48 -0.49
N VAL A 484 25.22 -13.41 0.77
CA VAL A 484 25.95 -14.48 1.46
C VAL A 484 25.25 -14.82 2.78
N ALA A 485 24.93 -16.09 2.97
CA ALA A 485 24.45 -16.62 4.24
C ALA A 485 25.64 -16.81 5.18
N ASP A 486 25.83 -15.84 6.07
CA ASP A 486 26.90 -15.82 7.05
C ASP A 486 26.46 -16.63 8.28
N CYS A 487 26.63 -17.95 8.16
CA CYS A 487 25.92 -18.96 8.94
C CYS A 487 26.13 -18.83 10.46
N GLU A 488 27.39 -18.76 10.90
CA GLU A 488 27.74 -18.72 12.33
C GLU A 488 27.58 -17.31 12.93
N ASN A 489 27.61 -16.27 12.11
CA ASN A 489 27.22 -14.92 12.55
C ASN A 489 25.68 -14.72 12.56
N HIS A 490 24.93 -15.72 12.10
CA HIS A 490 23.47 -15.73 12.03
C HIS A 490 22.89 -14.50 11.32
N ARG A 491 23.49 -14.16 10.18
CA ARG A 491 23.09 -13.01 9.36
C ARG A 491 23.17 -13.32 7.87
N VAL A 492 22.58 -12.45 7.07
CA VAL A 492 22.77 -12.41 5.62
C VAL A 492 23.41 -11.08 5.27
N GLN A 493 24.51 -11.13 4.53
CA GLN A 493 25.21 -9.95 4.03
C GLN A 493 25.08 -9.80 2.52
N LEU A 494 24.98 -8.55 2.07
CA LEU A 494 24.97 -8.12 0.68
C LEU A 494 26.28 -7.41 0.37
N PHE A 495 27.04 -7.94 -0.56
CA PHE A 495 28.24 -7.32 -1.11
C PHE A 495 27.89 -6.75 -2.48
N GLN A 496 27.80 -5.43 -2.58
CA GLN A 496 27.53 -4.77 -3.85
C GLN A 496 28.73 -4.92 -4.79
N SER A 497 28.47 -5.00 -6.09
CA SER A 497 29.55 -5.20 -7.07
C SER A 497 30.66 -4.14 -6.94
N GLY A 498 31.90 -4.58 -6.72
CA GLY A 498 33.08 -3.72 -6.54
C GLY A 498 33.34 -3.25 -5.10
N GLN A 499 32.48 -3.56 -4.14
CA GLN A 499 32.68 -3.24 -2.72
C GLN A 499 33.26 -4.43 -1.94
N SER A 500 34.12 -4.16 -0.96
CA SER A 500 34.69 -5.17 -0.05
C SER A 500 33.84 -5.42 1.20
N ASP A 501 33.04 -4.43 1.59
CA ASP A 501 32.30 -4.43 2.86
C ASP A 501 30.85 -4.85 2.60
N GLY A 502 30.36 -5.81 3.39
CA GLY A 502 29.02 -6.34 3.27
C GLY A 502 28.00 -5.60 4.12
N ILE A 503 26.86 -5.25 3.51
CA ILE A 503 25.69 -4.65 4.17
C ILE A 503 24.83 -5.76 4.77
N ILE A 504 24.46 -5.65 6.04
CA ILE A 504 23.62 -6.66 6.71
C ILE A 504 22.15 -6.47 6.31
N VAL A 505 21.60 -7.42 5.55
CA VAL A 505 20.22 -7.36 5.02
C VAL A 505 19.22 -8.21 5.81
N ALA A 506 19.68 -9.17 6.61
CA ALA A 506 18.83 -9.96 7.51
C ALA A 506 19.61 -10.54 8.69
N GLY A 507 18.95 -10.77 9.83
CA GLY A 507 19.52 -11.43 11.00
C GLY A 507 20.14 -10.49 12.03
N ARG A 508 21.05 -11.02 12.86
CA ARG A 508 21.67 -10.27 13.97
C ARG A 508 22.38 -9.02 13.48
N THR A 509 22.35 -7.96 14.28
CA THR A 509 22.99 -6.66 13.97
C THR A 509 22.46 -5.95 12.72
N SER A 510 21.34 -6.43 12.15
CA SER A 510 20.61 -5.69 11.13
C SER A 510 19.99 -4.43 11.73
N PRO A 511 20.06 -3.26 11.04
CA PRO A 511 19.42 -2.01 11.51
C PRO A 511 17.91 -2.15 11.75
N HIS A 512 17.27 -3.08 11.03
CA HIS A 512 15.83 -3.34 11.10
C HIS A 512 15.57 -4.82 11.37
N GLN A 513 16.11 -5.36 12.47
CA GLN A 513 15.94 -6.76 12.83
C GLN A 513 14.47 -7.09 13.15
N THR A 514 13.74 -7.62 12.16
CA THR A 514 12.35 -8.09 12.34
C THR A 514 12.25 -9.56 12.69
N ILE A 515 13.36 -10.31 12.57
CA ILE A 515 13.43 -11.74 12.86
C ILE A 515 14.84 -12.12 13.34
N GLU A 516 14.94 -13.07 14.27
CA GLU A 516 16.22 -13.70 14.63
C GLU A 516 16.46 -14.91 13.72
N LEU A 517 17.60 -14.89 13.01
CA LEU A 517 18.10 -16.03 12.24
C LEU A 517 18.95 -16.94 13.13
N ASN A 518 19.01 -18.21 12.78
CA ASN A 518 19.82 -19.20 13.47
C ASN A 518 20.36 -20.21 12.44
N TYR A 519 21.63 -20.05 12.09
CA TYR A 519 22.31 -20.81 11.02
C TYR A 519 21.58 -20.72 9.67
N PRO A 520 21.47 -19.52 9.05
CA PRO A 520 20.91 -19.41 7.71
C PRO A 520 21.76 -20.24 6.73
N ARG A 521 21.11 -21.09 5.91
CA ARG A 521 21.81 -22.08 5.07
C ARG A 521 21.76 -21.82 3.58
N GLU A 522 20.63 -21.33 3.08
CA GLU A 522 20.39 -21.08 1.65
C GLU A 522 19.61 -19.78 1.49
N ILE A 523 19.88 -19.06 0.41
CA ILE A 523 19.27 -17.77 0.10
C ILE A 523 18.85 -17.74 -1.36
N ILE A 524 17.63 -17.30 -1.63
CA ILE A 524 17.15 -17.04 -2.99
C ILE A 524 16.41 -15.71 -3.01
N LEU A 525 16.59 -14.94 -4.09
CA LEU A 525 15.79 -13.76 -4.38
C LEU A 525 14.71 -14.08 -5.40
N ASP A 526 13.56 -13.44 -5.27
CA ASP A 526 12.57 -13.38 -6.33
C ASP A 526 12.88 -12.24 -7.32
N ALA A 527 12.07 -12.09 -8.38
CA ALA A 527 12.31 -11.07 -9.40
C ALA A 527 12.20 -9.63 -8.89
N GLU A 528 11.60 -9.39 -7.73
CA GLU A 528 11.44 -8.07 -7.10
C GLU A 528 12.43 -7.86 -5.93
N LYS A 529 13.45 -8.75 -5.82
CA LYS A 529 14.45 -8.76 -4.76
C LYS A 529 13.89 -9.05 -3.36
N TYR A 530 12.73 -9.69 -3.24
CA TYR A 530 12.32 -10.27 -1.97
C TYR A 530 13.20 -11.49 -1.64
N LEU A 531 13.74 -11.48 -0.43
CA LEU A 531 14.69 -12.46 0.08
C LEU A 531 13.98 -13.63 0.75
N PHE A 532 14.33 -14.85 0.35
CA PHE A 532 13.87 -16.10 0.94
C PHE A 532 15.06 -16.82 1.55
N ILE A 533 14.95 -17.19 2.82
CA ILE A 533 16.05 -17.76 3.59
C ILE A 533 15.62 -19.09 4.20
N VAL A 534 16.49 -20.09 4.08
CA VAL A 534 16.41 -21.32 4.87
C VAL A 534 17.03 -21.05 6.24
N ASP A 535 16.18 -20.91 7.26
CA ASP A 535 16.58 -20.67 8.66
C ASP A 535 16.70 -22.03 9.37
N GLN A 536 17.82 -22.71 9.10
CA GLN A 536 17.97 -24.16 9.27
C GLN A 536 17.77 -24.63 10.72
N ASN A 537 18.40 -23.95 11.69
CA ASN A 537 18.34 -24.37 13.10
C ASN A 537 17.01 -23.98 13.78
N ASN A 538 16.30 -23.00 13.21
CA ASN A 538 14.91 -22.71 13.57
C ASN A 538 13.89 -23.57 12.79
N HIS A 539 14.37 -24.46 11.92
CA HIS A 539 13.57 -25.45 11.19
C HIS A 539 12.46 -24.85 10.32
N ARG A 540 12.72 -23.72 9.67
CA ARG A 540 11.71 -22.98 8.90
C ARG A 540 12.30 -22.32 7.67
N ILE A 541 11.41 -21.98 6.74
CA ILE A 541 11.73 -21.07 5.63
C ILE A 541 11.06 -19.73 5.91
N ILE A 542 11.80 -18.65 5.75
CA ILE A 542 11.30 -17.29 5.94
C ILE A 542 11.40 -16.51 4.62
N GLY A 543 10.61 -15.45 4.52
CA GLY A 543 10.67 -14.52 3.38
C GLY A 543 10.45 -13.09 3.82
N SER A 544 11.09 -12.15 3.14
CA SER A 544 10.88 -10.72 3.34
C SER A 544 9.48 -10.29 2.89
N GLY A 545 8.87 -9.35 3.62
CA GLY A 545 7.60 -8.72 3.28
C GLY A 545 7.59 -7.24 3.65
N LEU A 546 6.44 -6.56 3.46
CA LEU A 546 6.30 -5.10 3.67
C LEU A 546 6.68 -4.64 5.08
N ASN A 547 6.46 -5.50 6.07
CA ASN A 547 6.71 -5.24 7.50
C ASN A 547 7.93 -6.02 8.02
N GLY A 548 8.85 -6.38 7.13
CA GLY A 548 10.01 -7.23 7.43
C GLY A 548 9.78 -8.71 7.14
N PHE A 549 10.69 -9.54 7.66
CA PHE A 549 10.67 -10.99 7.45
C PHE A 549 9.52 -11.67 8.20
N ARG A 550 8.92 -12.67 7.55
CA ARG A 550 7.92 -13.55 8.15
C ARG A 550 8.24 -15.01 7.85
N CYS A 551 7.75 -15.88 8.72
CA CYS A 551 7.80 -17.32 8.48
C CYS A 551 6.81 -17.72 7.39
N LEU A 552 7.26 -18.53 6.43
CA LEU A 552 6.46 -19.01 5.30
C LEU A 552 6.01 -20.47 5.52
N VAL A 553 6.96 -21.36 5.84
CA VAL A 553 6.72 -22.79 6.09
C VAL A 553 7.62 -23.29 7.23
N GLY A 554 7.21 -24.36 7.92
CA GLY A 554 7.95 -24.88 9.09
C GLY A 554 7.76 -24.07 10.38
N CYS A 555 6.80 -23.15 10.42
CA CYS A 555 6.59 -22.24 11.55
C CYS A 555 6.13 -22.93 12.85
N TYR A 556 5.74 -24.20 12.77
CA TYR A 556 5.32 -25.02 13.91
C TYR A 556 6.45 -25.85 14.52
N GLY A 557 7.71 -25.49 14.20
CA GLY A 557 8.91 -26.14 14.70
C GLY A 557 9.22 -27.47 14.02
N LYS A 558 10.14 -28.23 14.62
CA LYS A 558 10.60 -29.50 14.07
C LYS A 558 9.57 -30.61 14.13
N GLY A 559 9.57 -31.46 13.10
CA GLY A 559 8.82 -32.71 13.11
C GLY A 559 8.60 -33.29 11.71
N LEU A 560 7.83 -34.38 11.66
CA LEU A 560 7.56 -35.16 10.43
C LEU A 560 6.24 -34.78 9.75
N GLN A 561 5.41 -33.95 10.39
CA GLN A 561 4.14 -33.52 9.82
C GLN A 561 4.36 -32.70 8.52
N SER A 562 3.32 -32.58 7.69
CA SER A 562 3.39 -31.86 6.41
C SER A 562 3.69 -30.36 6.57
N ASN A 563 3.37 -29.77 7.72
CA ASN A 563 3.62 -28.37 8.06
C ASN A 563 4.89 -28.14 8.90
N GLN A 564 5.68 -29.19 9.12
CA GLN A 564 6.92 -29.15 9.88
C GLN A 564 8.10 -29.54 8.99
N LEU A 565 9.27 -28.98 9.30
CA LEU A 565 10.55 -29.28 8.66
C LEU A 565 11.56 -29.68 9.75
N PHE A 566 12.61 -30.40 9.42
CA PHE A 566 13.69 -30.71 10.35
C PHE A 566 15.05 -30.51 9.69
N PHE A 567 15.74 -29.45 10.13
CA PHE A 567 16.98 -28.95 9.51
C PHE A 567 16.87 -28.85 7.98
N PRO A 568 15.95 -28.03 7.44
CA PRO A 568 15.91 -27.80 6.00
C PRO A 568 17.24 -27.23 5.52
N HIS A 569 17.65 -27.57 4.29
CA HIS A 569 18.98 -27.19 3.77
C HIS A 569 18.87 -26.35 2.50
N GLY A 570 18.34 -26.92 1.42
CA GLY A 570 18.17 -26.29 0.12
C GLY A 570 16.74 -25.85 -0.16
N LEU A 571 16.62 -24.81 -0.99
CA LEU A 571 15.37 -24.17 -1.40
C LEU A 571 15.42 -23.94 -2.92
N SER A 572 14.30 -24.07 -3.62
CA SER A 572 14.19 -23.64 -5.03
C SER A 572 12.72 -23.44 -5.42
N PHE A 573 12.46 -22.70 -6.51
CA PHE A 573 11.11 -22.45 -7.01
C PHE A 573 10.90 -23.03 -8.40
N ASP A 574 9.68 -23.46 -8.70
CA ASP A 574 9.27 -23.70 -10.10
C ASP A 574 8.75 -22.43 -10.77
N ARG A 575 8.50 -22.48 -12.08
CA ARG A 575 7.97 -21.36 -12.87
C ARG A 575 6.58 -20.87 -12.39
N SER A 576 5.83 -21.72 -11.69
CA SER A 576 4.52 -21.37 -11.13
C SER A 576 4.63 -20.72 -9.75
N GLY A 577 5.83 -20.67 -9.17
CA GLY A 577 6.11 -20.14 -7.84
C GLY A 577 6.01 -21.17 -6.71
N ASN A 578 5.79 -22.45 -6.99
CA ASN A 578 5.77 -23.48 -5.95
C ASN A 578 7.17 -23.65 -5.36
N MET A 579 7.22 -23.85 -4.05
CA MET A 579 8.46 -23.93 -3.29
C MET A 579 8.87 -25.39 -3.10
N PHE A 580 10.12 -25.72 -3.39
CA PHE A 580 10.72 -27.03 -3.16
C PHE A 580 11.81 -26.91 -2.11
N VAL A 581 11.74 -27.77 -1.09
CA VAL A 581 12.65 -27.72 0.06
C VAL A 581 13.25 -29.10 0.29
N THR A 582 14.57 -29.17 0.50
CA THR A 582 15.21 -30.38 1.02
C THR A 582 15.04 -30.40 2.54
N ASP A 583 14.19 -31.30 3.02
CA ASP A 583 13.93 -31.50 4.44
C ASP A 583 14.94 -32.55 4.97
N GLN A 584 16.20 -32.11 5.08
CA GLN A 584 17.39 -32.95 5.12
C GLN A 584 17.32 -34.05 6.21
N SER A 585 16.98 -33.68 7.44
CA SER A 585 16.96 -34.63 8.57
C SER A 585 15.71 -35.50 8.60
N ASN A 586 14.66 -35.12 7.87
CA ASN A 586 13.51 -36.00 7.60
C ASN A 586 13.69 -36.84 6.34
N HIS A 587 14.83 -36.71 5.64
CA HIS A 587 15.20 -37.49 4.45
C HIS A 587 14.16 -37.43 3.34
N ARG A 588 13.60 -36.25 3.09
CA ARG A 588 12.55 -36.05 2.09
C ARG A 588 12.66 -34.72 1.35
N ILE A 589 11.97 -34.63 0.21
CA ILE A 589 11.77 -33.39 -0.54
C ILE A 589 10.31 -32.98 -0.41
N GLN A 590 10.07 -31.75 0.03
CA GLN A 590 8.72 -31.20 0.18
C GLN A 590 8.43 -30.13 -0.88
N LYS A 591 7.26 -30.23 -1.50
CA LYS A 591 6.68 -29.21 -2.38
C LYS A 591 5.56 -28.48 -1.64
N PHE A 592 5.69 -27.15 -1.50
CA PHE A 592 4.63 -26.29 -0.98
C PHE A 592 4.01 -25.52 -2.14
N ASN A 593 2.71 -25.71 -2.32
CA ASN A 593 2.00 -25.08 -3.44
C ASN A 593 1.84 -23.58 -3.20
N TYR A 594 2.14 -22.78 -4.20
CA TYR A 594 1.93 -21.35 -4.17
C TYR A 594 0.42 -21.05 -4.18
N LEU A 595 -0.06 -20.38 -3.14
CA LEU A 595 -1.43 -19.90 -3.09
C LEU A 595 -1.43 -18.56 -3.81
N LYS A 596 -1.57 -18.60 -5.14
CA LYS A 596 -1.68 -17.43 -6.00
C LYS A 596 -2.93 -16.64 -5.59
N ARG A 597 -2.80 -15.82 -4.55
CA ARG A 597 -3.71 -14.72 -4.30
C ARG A 597 -3.43 -13.69 -5.38
N TYR A 598 -4.49 -13.12 -5.95
CA TYR A 598 -4.34 -12.00 -6.85
C TYR A 598 -3.45 -10.98 -6.14
N CYS A 599 -2.22 -10.84 -6.64
CA CYS A 599 -1.53 -9.59 -6.60
C CYS A 599 -2.55 -8.59 -7.11
N ALA A 600 -3.17 -7.81 -6.22
CA ALA A 600 -3.88 -6.62 -6.67
C ALA A 600 -2.83 -5.89 -7.50
N ASN A 601 -3.04 -5.83 -8.82
CA ASN A 601 -2.02 -5.46 -9.80
C ASN A 601 -1.13 -4.39 -9.17
N THR A 602 0.09 -4.77 -8.82
CA THR A 602 1.15 -3.80 -8.66
C THR A 602 1.54 -3.44 -10.09
N SER A 603 0.64 -2.70 -10.76
CA SER A 603 1.05 -1.71 -11.74
C SER A 603 2.21 -0.97 -11.10
N SER A 604 3.33 -0.95 -11.80
CA SER A 604 4.52 -0.12 -11.57
C SER A 604 4.33 0.84 -10.40
N ILE A 605 4.99 0.59 -9.26
CA ILE A 605 5.03 1.57 -8.18
C ILE A 605 5.72 2.79 -8.79
N ILE A 606 4.93 3.78 -9.22
CA ILE A 606 5.45 5.03 -9.74
C ILE A 606 5.97 5.77 -8.53
N GLN A 607 7.29 5.79 -8.38
CA GLN A 607 7.96 6.59 -7.37
C GLN A 607 7.82 8.06 -7.77
N LYS A 608 7.13 8.84 -6.94
CA LYS A 608 7.07 10.30 -7.10
C LYS A 608 7.77 10.96 -5.94
N ILE A 609 8.66 11.86 -6.30
CA ILE A 609 9.62 12.50 -5.40
C ILE A 609 9.26 13.98 -5.39
N PHE A 610 8.98 14.51 -4.21
CA PHE A 610 8.75 15.92 -3.98
C PHE A 610 9.93 16.47 -3.19
N LEU A 611 10.58 17.51 -3.70
CA LEU A 611 11.73 18.15 -3.08
C LEU A 611 11.33 19.56 -2.63
N SER A 612 11.61 19.92 -1.38
CA SER A 612 11.41 21.27 -0.86
C SER A 612 12.41 21.61 0.25
N SER A 613 12.37 22.85 0.73
CA SER A 613 13.21 23.35 1.82
C SER A 613 12.36 24.14 2.81
N LEU A 614 12.57 23.92 4.10
CA LEU A 614 12.00 24.76 5.15
C LEU A 614 12.96 25.92 5.43
N THR A 615 12.48 27.14 5.26
CA THR A 615 13.21 28.40 5.45
C THR A 615 12.44 29.31 6.40
N ASN A 616 13.06 30.41 6.82
CA ASN A 616 12.41 31.43 7.65
C ASN A 616 11.22 32.15 6.99
N SER A 617 11.00 31.93 5.68
CA SER A 617 9.86 32.47 4.93
C SER A 617 8.66 31.53 4.88
N ASN A 618 8.83 30.28 5.35
CA ASN A 618 7.74 29.30 5.41
C ASN A 618 6.74 29.65 6.51
N GLN A 619 5.49 29.22 6.32
CA GLN A 619 4.42 29.45 7.28
C GLN A 619 4.70 28.71 8.61
N ILE A 620 4.18 29.25 9.71
CA ILE A 620 4.36 28.67 11.05
C ILE A 620 3.06 28.09 11.59
N TYR A 621 3.17 27.04 12.38
CA TYR A 621 2.05 26.46 13.13
C TYR A 621 2.53 25.93 14.49
N TYR A 622 1.59 25.67 15.40
CA TYR A 622 1.84 25.13 16.74
C TYR A 622 1.60 23.63 16.76
N ARG A 623 2.50 22.84 17.37
CA ARG A 623 2.37 21.38 17.48
C ARG A 623 2.01 21.00 18.93
N ASP A 624 0.98 20.15 19.10
CA ASP A 624 0.64 19.46 20.36
C ASP A 624 0.53 20.32 21.64
N CYS A 625 -0.10 21.49 21.56
CA CYS A 625 -0.29 22.42 22.69
C CYS A 625 1.00 23.04 23.28
N ASP A 626 2.17 22.81 22.67
CA ASP A 626 3.41 23.49 23.05
C ASP A 626 3.50 24.88 22.39
N GLU A 627 3.97 25.88 23.14
CA GLU A 627 4.10 27.29 22.72
C GLU A 627 5.19 27.53 21.64
N GLN A 628 5.67 26.49 20.95
CA GLN A 628 6.78 26.57 20.00
C GLN A 628 6.31 26.65 18.54
N ASN A 629 6.96 27.52 17.75
CA ASN A 629 6.66 27.74 16.33
C ASN A 629 7.43 26.76 15.45
N PHE A 630 6.72 26.04 14.59
CA PHE A 630 7.32 25.14 13.59
C PHE A 630 7.07 25.65 12.18
N TYR A 631 8.12 25.73 11.35
CA TYR A 631 7.95 25.96 9.92
C TYR A 631 7.34 24.72 9.28
N TYR A 632 6.42 24.94 8.33
CA TYR A 632 5.83 23.83 7.58
C TYR A 632 5.73 24.13 6.08
N GLU A 633 5.65 23.05 5.32
CA GLU A 633 5.35 23.03 3.89
C GLU A 633 4.11 22.18 3.66
N SER A 634 3.22 22.61 2.78
CA SER A 634 1.99 21.88 2.45
C SER A 634 2.05 21.34 1.02
N ILE A 635 1.85 20.04 0.90
CA ILE A 635 2.02 19.28 -0.34
C ILE A 635 0.67 18.64 -0.68
N GLN A 636 0.13 18.96 -1.84
CA GLN A 636 -1.07 18.33 -2.34
C GLN A 636 -0.74 16.95 -2.88
N VAL A 637 -1.48 15.93 -2.44
CA VAL A 637 -1.32 14.55 -2.87
C VAL A 637 -2.58 14.13 -3.61
N LYS A 638 -2.48 13.99 -4.93
CA LYS A 638 -3.57 13.51 -5.80
C LYS A 638 -3.41 12.03 -6.06
N VAL A 639 -4.47 11.28 -5.76
CA VAL A 639 -4.50 9.82 -5.84
C VAL A 639 -5.46 9.39 -6.94
N PHE A 640 -4.94 8.62 -7.90
CA PHE A 640 -5.67 8.19 -9.10
C PHE A 640 -6.16 6.74 -9.01
N GLU A 641 -5.88 6.05 -7.90
CA GLU A 641 -6.42 4.72 -7.63
C GLU A 641 -6.48 4.48 -6.11
N SER A 642 -7.55 3.87 -5.60
CA SER A 642 -7.63 3.55 -4.17
C SER A 642 -6.61 2.47 -3.78
N GLY A 643 -5.80 2.72 -2.77
CA GLY A 643 -4.80 1.76 -2.31
C GLY A 643 -3.96 2.25 -1.14
N TYR A 644 -3.02 1.40 -0.71
CA TYR A 644 -2.02 1.79 0.27
C TYR A 644 -0.91 2.58 -0.40
N TYR A 645 -0.62 3.74 0.18
CA TYR A 645 0.45 4.64 -0.20
C TYR A 645 1.41 4.81 0.97
N THR A 646 2.71 4.74 0.67
CA THR A 646 3.77 5.01 1.63
C THR A 646 4.41 6.35 1.29
N PHE A 647 4.41 7.29 2.23
CA PHE A 647 5.17 8.54 2.13
C PHE A 647 6.40 8.44 3.01
N ARG A 648 7.59 8.62 2.43
CA ARG A 648 8.86 8.69 3.17
C ARG A 648 9.46 10.08 3.06
N GLY A 649 9.62 10.79 4.16
CA GLY A 649 10.39 12.03 4.19
C GLY A 649 11.83 11.79 4.62
N SER A 650 12.81 12.39 3.96
CA SER A 650 14.21 12.40 4.42
C SER A 650 14.93 13.67 3.96
N GLY A 651 15.92 14.17 4.71
CA GLY A 651 16.54 15.46 4.40
C GLY A 651 17.81 15.77 5.19
N THR A 652 18.28 17.02 5.11
CA THR A 652 19.35 17.57 5.97
C THR A 652 18.85 17.95 7.37
N ILE A 653 17.54 17.80 7.60
CA ILE A 653 16.80 18.04 8.83
C ILE A 653 16.02 16.78 9.17
N ASP A 654 15.71 16.55 10.45
CA ASP A 654 14.77 15.51 10.89
C ASP A 654 13.34 15.92 10.47
N PRO A 655 12.84 15.43 9.32
CA PRO A 655 11.56 15.88 8.81
C PRO A 655 10.47 15.12 9.55
N TYR A 656 9.38 15.81 9.88
CA TYR A 656 8.21 15.27 10.53
C TYR A 656 7.01 15.44 9.60
N GLY A 657 6.33 14.34 9.30
CA GLY A 657 5.24 14.29 8.33
C GLY A 657 3.88 14.02 8.94
N SER A 658 2.88 14.75 8.48
CA SER A 658 1.46 14.59 8.85
C SER A 658 0.60 14.65 7.59
N ILE A 659 -0.26 13.66 7.36
CA ILE A 659 -1.16 13.63 6.20
C ILE A 659 -2.60 13.90 6.60
N TYR A 660 -3.30 14.69 5.78
CA TYR A 660 -4.64 15.22 6.03
C TYR A 660 -5.59 14.86 4.88
N LYS A 661 -6.87 14.59 5.19
CA LYS A 661 -7.85 14.09 4.22
C LYS A 661 -8.32 15.10 3.17
N VAL A 662 -8.25 16.39 3.50
CA VAL A 662 -8.88 17.46 2.69
C VAL A 662 -8.06 18.75 2.75
N LYS A 663 -7.73 19.23 3.95
CA LYS A 663 -7.00 20.47 4.17
C LYS A 663 -6.19 20.38 5.46
N PHE A 664 -5.10 21.13 5.54
CA PHE A 664 -4.39 21.41 6.78
C PHE A 664 -4.84 22.76 7.34
N ASN A 665 -5.18 22.80 8.62
CA ASN A 665 -5.46 24.05 9.33
C ASN A 665 -4.32 24.31 10.35
N PRO A 666 -3.48 25.34 10.15
CA PRO A 666 -2.38 25.63 11.08
C PRO A 666 -2.87 26.10 12.47
N LEU A 667 -4.12 26.54 12.61
CA LEU A 667 -4.75 26.91 13.89
C LEU A 667 -5.37 25.71 14.63
N ASP A 668 -5.63 24.61 13.92
CA ASP A 668 -6.10 23.34 14.48
C ASP A 668 -5.42 22.16 13.75
N PRO A 669 -4.17 21.84 14.13
CA PRO A 669 -3.33 20.87 13.40
C PRO A 669 -3.82 19.42 13.53
N LEU A 670 -4.82 19.15 14.37
CA LEU A 670 -5.44 17.85 14.52
C LEU A 670 -6.69 17.69 13.62
N ASP A 671 -7.24 18.80 13.11
CA ASP A 671 -8.37 18.77 12.18
C ASP A 671 -7.97 18.11 10.85
N ASN A 672 -8.79 17.17 10.38
CA ASN A 672 -8.58 16.35 9.18
C ASN A 672 -7.30 15.50 9.16
N LEU A 673 -6.57 15.40 10.27
CA LEU A 673 -5.37 14.57 10.36
C LEU A 673 -5.76 13.10 10.19
N LEU A 674 -5.16 12.45 9.19
CA LEU A 674 -5.36 11.04 8.93
C LEU A 674 -4.31 10.19 9.63
N ASP A 675 -3.05 10.62 9.54
CA ASP A 675 -1.92 9.93 10.14
C ASP A 675 -0.76 10.90 10.33
N LYS A 676 0.04 10.69 11.37
CA LYS A 676 1.28 11.45 11.64
C LYS A 676 2.34 10.52 12.20
N GLU A 677 3.61 10.85 11.98
CA GLU A 677 4.73 10.07 12.51
C GLU A 677 4.67 9.98 14.04
N TYR A 678 4.83 8.78 14.62
CA TYR A 678 5.04 8.60 16.06
C TYR A 678 6.50 8.20 16.30
N ASP A 679 7.27 9.20 16.74
CA ASP A 679 8.62 9.15 17.33
C ASP A 679 9.29 7.76 17.43
N SER A 680 10.32 7.56 16.61
CA SER A 680 11.42 6.66 16.90
C SER A 680 12.71 7.45 16.85
N GLY A 681 13.15 7.95 18.01
CA GLY A 681 14.42 8.65 18.15
C GLY A 681 15.56 7.92 17.41
N PHE A 682 16.35 8.72 16.68
CA PHE A 682 17.59 8.40 15.96
C PHE A 682 17.55 8.17 14.43
N ASP A 683 16.44 8.42 13.72
CA ASP A 683 16.40 8.34 12.25
C ASP A 683 15.97 9.67 11.60
N VAL A 684 16.77 10.17 10.62
CA VAL A 684 16.53 11.44 9.88
C VAL A 684 15.46 11.27 8.79
N GLN A 685 14.39 10.55 9.11
CA GLN A 685 13.34 10.22 8.17
C GLN A 685 12.00 9.97 8.85
N PHE A 686 10.91 10.36 8.16
CA PHE A 686 9.55 10.01 8.55
C PHE A 686 8.96 9.01 7.55
N ARG A 687 8.14 8.05 8.00
CA ARG A 687 7.42 7.10 7.16
C ARG A 687 5.95 6.95 7.54
N LEU A 688 5.07 7.48 6.69
CA LEU A 688 3.61 7.30 6.77
C LEU A 688 3.15 6.17 5.84
N ASN A 689 2.40 5.19 6.34
CA ASN A 689 1.79 4.13 5.54
C ASN A 689 0.27 4.20 5.65
N ILE A 690 -0.39 4.74 4.62
CA ILE A 690 -1.81 5.10 4.70
C ILE A 690 -2.59 4.61 3.49
N HIS A 691 -3.83 4.14 3.71
CA HIS A 691 -4.75 3.85 2.62
C HIS A 691 -5.41 5.13 2.13
N LEU A 692 -5.23 5.47 0.85
CA LEU A 692 -5.84 6.62 0.20
C LEU A 692 -6.83 6.15 -0.88
N ASP A 693 -7.87 6.93 -1.12
CA ASP A 693 -8.96 6.64 -2.05
C ASP A 693 -8.76 7.39 -3.37
N VAL A 694 -9.21 6.80 -4.48
CA VAL A 694 -9.21 7.40 -5.83
C VAL A 694 -10.05 8.68 -5.88
N ASP A 695 -9.64 9.63 -6.72
CA ASP A 695 -10.30 10.92 -6.98
C ASP A 695 -10.43 11.82 -5.74
N MET A 696 -9.70 11.49 -4.66
CA MET A 696 -9.57 12.31 -3.47
C MET A 696 -8.22 13.02 -3.46
N THR A 697 -8.23 14.26 -2.96
CA THR A 697 -7.03 15.08 -2.81
C THR A 697 -6.68 15.21 -1.35
N TYR A 698 -5.47 14.80 -0.98
CA TYR A 698 -4.95 14.83 0.38
C TYR A 698 -3.93 15.96 0.52
N VAL A 699 -3.65 16.37 1.75
CA VAL A 699 -2.59 17.35 2.05
C VAL A 699 -1.56 16.70 2.96
N LEU A 700 -0.33 16.56 2.50
CA LEU A 700 0.80 16.16 3.31
C LEU A 700 1.51 17.41 3.80
N VAL A 701 1.62 17.56 5.12
CA VAL A 701 2.34 18.63 5.78
C VAL A 701 3.67 18.09 6.26
N VAL A 702 4.75 18.75 5.89
CA VAL A 702 6.09 18.42 6.34
C VAL A 702 6.68 19.58 7.11
N THR A 703 7.33 19.27 8.22
CA THR A 703 7.86 20.20 9.20
C THR A 703 9.08 19.55 9.89
N THR A 704 9.66 20.13 10.94
CA THR A 704 10.86 19.61 11.61
C THR A 704 10.56 19.04 12.99
N TYR A 705 11.37 18.10 13.47
CA TYR A 705 11.30 17.68 14.87
C TYR A 705 11.63 18.83 15.83
N GLU A 706 12.67 19.61 15.54
CA GLU A 706 13.06 20.80 16.31
C GLU A 706 12.27 22.04 15.89
N SER A 707 11.98 22.96 16.83
CA SER A 707 11.26 24.19 16.51
C SER A 707 12.12 25.14 15.67
N LYS A 708 11.49 25.80 14.68
CA LYS A 708 12.15 26.66 13.68
C LYS A 708 13.35 26.03 12.93
N GLY A 709 13.42 24.70 12.82
CA GLY A 709 14.45 24.02 12.03
C GLY A 709 14.37 24.43 10.56
N THR A 710 15.53 24.67 9.93
CA THR A 710 15.62 25.02 8.50
C THR A 710 16.56 24.05 7.80
N GLY A 711 16.23 23.68 6.56
CA GLY A 711 16.99 22.73 5.76
C GLY A 711 16.16 22.10 4.66
N GLU A 712 16.82 21.27 3.85
CA GLU A 712 16.22 20.62 2.69
C GLU A 712 15.62 19.28 3.08
N PHE A 713 14.47 18.94 2.48
CA PHE A 713 13.84 17.65 2.66
C PHE A 713 13.21 17.15 1.35
N SER A 714 13.12 15.84 1.24
CA SER A 714 12.48 15.11 0.16
C SER A 714 11.33 14.30 0.72
N VAL A 715 10.26 14.13 -0.05
CA VAL A 715 9.17 13.20 0.22
C VAL A 715 9.01 12.26 -0.95
N VAL A 716 9.07 10.96 -0.67
CA VAL A 716 8.85 9.88 -1.64
C VAL A 716 7.49 9.26 -1.40
N ALA A 717 6.59 9.37 -2.38
CA ALA A 717 5.31 8.64 -2.40
C ALA A 717 5.45 7.34 -3.20
N LEU A 718 5.02 6.22 -2.61
CA LEU A 718 5.02 4.88 -3.19
C LEU A 718 3.58 4.33 -3.17
N GLY A 719 3.01 3.88 -4.29
CA GLY A 719 1.72 3.17 -4.30
C GLY A 719 1.31 2.63 -5.67
N LYS A 720 0.04 2.21 -5.82
CA LYS A 720 -0.44 1.35 -6.92
C LYS A 720 -0.48 1.99 -8.32
N ASN A 721 -0.38 3.33 -8.44
CA ASN A 721 -0.44 4.06 -9.72
C ASN A 721 0.15 5.48 -9.60
N LYS A 722 0.13 6.29 -10.68
CA LYS A 722 0.65 7.68 -10.77
C LYS A 722 0.08 8.53 -9.63
N VAL A 723 0.83 8.76 -8.55
CA VAL A 723 0.50 9.79 -7.54
C VAL A 723 1.07 11.11 -8.01
N ILE A 724 0.36 12.21 -7.82
CA ILE A 724 0.93 13.53 -8.07
C ILE A 724 1.14 14.23 -6.73
N LEU A 725 2.37 14.66 -6.49
CA LEU A 725 2.75 15.55 -5.40
C LEU A 725 2.95 16.93 -6.01
N GLU A 726 2.10 17.88 -5.65
CA GLU A 726 2.20 19.28 -6.10
C GLU A 726 2.39 20.17 -4.88
N ARG A 727 3.24 21.19 -4.99
CA ARG A 727 3.30 22.21 -3.93
C ARG A 727 1.96 22.93 -3.94
N LEU A 728 1.31 23.03 -2.78
CA LEU A 728 0.20 23.99 -2.65
C LEU A 728 0.82 25.38 -2.70
N SER A 729 0.77 26.01 -3.89
CA SER A 729 1.14 27.41 -4.04
C SER A 729 0.37 28.19 -3.00
N THR A 730 1.10 28.92 -2.16
CA THR A 730 0.57 29.82 -1.16
C THR A 730 -0.64 30.55 -1.73
N LEU A 731 -1.79 30.36 -1.08
CA LEU A 731 -2.92 31.25 -1.23
C LEU A 731 -2.39 32.67 -1.04
N VAL A 732 -2.33 33.42 -2.14
CA VAL A 732 -2.41 34.87 -2.05
C VAL A 732 -3.75 35.12 -1.39
N ASN A 733 -3.74 35.50 -0.11
CA ASN A 733 -4.93 35.99 0.57
C ASN A 733 -5.37 37.28 -0.14
N ILE A 734 -6.20 37.15 -1.17
CA ILE A 734 -6.94 38.29 -1.73
C ILE A 734 -8.18 38.43 -0.86
N GLN A 735 -8.08 39.27 0.17
CA GLN A 735 -9.23 39.65 0.97
C GLN A 735 -10.02 40.73 0.21
N LEU A 736 -11.25 40.42 -0.17
CA LEU A 736 -12.21 41.36 -0.75
C LEU A 736 -13.27 41.67 0.32
N ILE A 737 -13.33 42.93 0.76
CA ILE A 737 -14.28 43.40 1.77
C ILE A 737 -15.40 44.16 1.05
N TYR A 738 -16.64 43.72 1.22
CA TYR A 738 -17.81 44.39 0.67
C TYR A 738 -18.71 44.91 1.81
N PRO A 739 -18.88 46.23 1.98
CA PRO A 739 -19.73 46.78 3.02
C PRO A 739 -21.21 46.66 2.62
N LEU A 740 -22.03 46.03 3.48
CA LEU A 740 -23.48 45.87 3.31
C LEU A 740 -24.21 46.60 4.45
N LYS A 741 -25.42 47.10 4.18
CA LYS A 741 -26.20 47.84 5.18
C LYS A 741 -27.68 47.49 5.06
N LEU A 742 -28.18 46.73 6.03
CA LEU A 742 -29.60 46.47 6.20
C LEU A 742 -30.27 47.68 6.89
N THR A 743 -31.15 48.36 6.16
CA THR A 743 -32.04 49.43 6.66
C THR A 743 -33.50 48.97 6.72
N GLU A 744 -34.38 49.74 7.37
CA GLU A 744 -35.83 49.46 7.41
C GLU A 744 -36.50 49.43 6.02
N ASP A 745 -35.86 50.01 5.00
CA ASP A 745 -36.30 49.95 3.60
C ASP A 745 -35.85 48.68 2.86
N SER A 746 -35.06 47.80 3.50
CA SER A 746 -34.51 46.60 2.85
C SER A 746 -35.61 45.57 2.57
N PRO A 747 -35.54 44.81 1.47
CA PRO A 747 -36.52 43.76 1.16
C PRO A 747 -36.67 42.77 2.30
N THR A 748 -37.89 42.26 2.51
CA THR A 748 -38.17 41.31 3.60
C THR A 748 -38.66 39.97 3.06
N TYR A 749 -38.34 38.89 3.77
CA TYR A 749 -38.83 37.56 3.47
C TYR A 749 -39.30 36.85 4.74
N TYR A 750 -40.11 35.79 4.56
CA TYR A 750 -40.58 34.96 5.67
C TYR A 750 -39.56 33.85 5.95
N ARG A 751 -38.97 33.89 7.15
CA ARG A 751 -38.20 32.77 7.69
C ARG A 751 -39.15 31.88 8.49
N ASP A 752 -39.34 30.65 8.04
CA ASP A 752 -40.05 29.58 8.76
C ASP A 752 -41.46 29.95 9.27
N CYS A 753 -42.43 30.08 8.35
CA CYS A 753 -43.89 30.07 8.56
C CYS A 753 -44.52 30.85 9.75
N GLN A 754 -43.79 31.60 10.60
CA GLN A 754 -44.34 32.23 11.80
C GLN A 754 -43.69 33.57 12.23
N VAL A 755 -42.64 34.08 11.58
CA VAL A 755 -42.05 35.39 11.93
C VAL A 755 -42.26 36.42 10.81
N PRO A 756 -42.85 37.60 11.06
CA PRO A 756 -42.99 38.61 10.02
C PRO A 756 -41.63 39.28 9.74
N HIS A 757 -41.24 39.22 8.46
CA HIS A 757 -40.33 40.13 7.77
C HIS A 757 -38.88 40.21 8.30
N CYS A 758 -38.05 39.22 7.98
CA CYS A 758 -36.60 39.38 8.08
C CYS A 758 -36.08 40.20 6.89
N HIS A 759 -35.39 41.31 7.16
CA HIS A 759 -34.71 42.09 6.12
C HIS A 759 -33.54 41.29 5.52
N TYR A 760 -33.41 41.31 4.20
CA TYR A 760 -32.33 40.62 3.49
C TYR A 760 -31.74 41.50 2.39
N GLU A 761 -30.49 41.22 2.04
CA GLU A 761 -29.77 41.81 0.92
C GLU A 761 -29.03 40.68 0.19
N THR A 762 -29.05 40.70 -1.14
CA THR A 762 -28.46 39.63 -1.98
C THR A 762 -27.17 40.10 -2.63
N LEU A 763 -26.10 39.32 -2.45
CA LEU A 763 -24.83 39.53 -3.13
C LEU A 763 -24.64 38.44 -4.20
N GLN A 764 -24.45 38.84 -5.46
CA GLN A 764 -24.13 37.90 -6.52
C GLN A 764 -22.61 37.67 -6.57
N ILE A 765 -22.18 36.44 -6.33
CA ILE A 765 -20.77 36.05 -6.33
C ILE A 765 -20.47 35.29 -7.62
N HIS A 766 -19.65 35.88 -8.49
CA HIS A 766 -19.21 35.23 -9.72
C HIS A 766 -17.86 34.53 -9.50
N VAL A 767 -17.84 33.21 -9.67
CA VAL A 767 -16.68 32.37 -9.38
C VAL A 767 -16.06 31.89 -10.69
N ASN A 768 -14.93 32.49 -11.08
CA ASN A 768 -14.24 32.21 -12.35
C ASN A 768 -13.24 31.05 -12.25
N THR A 769 -12.90 30.60 -11.05
CA THR A 769 -11.95 29.51 -10.80
C THR A 769 -12.51 28.57 -9.73
N LEU A 770 -12.32 27.25 -9.91
CA LEU A 770 -12.75 26.25 -8.93
C LEU A 770 -11.84 26.31 -7.69
N GLY A 771 -12.42 26.53 -6.50
CA GLY A 771 -11.67 26.67 -5.24
C GLY A 771 -12.57 26.71 -4.00
N LEU A 772 -11.97 26.69 -2.80
CA LEU A 772 -12.67 26.84 -1.52
C LEU A 772 -12.69 28.32 -1.12
N TYR A 773 -13.88 28.89 -0.97
CA TYR A 773 -14.08 30.28 -0.56
C TYR A 773 -14.65 30.30 0.85
N VAL A 774 -14.04 31.09 1.75
CA VAL A 774 -14.55 31.30 3.10
C VAL A 774 -15.20 32.67 3.14
N LEU A 775 -16.49 32.69 3.51
CA LEU A 775 -17.29 33.89 3.66
C LEU A 775 -17.63 34.01 5.15
N TRP A 776 -17.29 35.14 5.75
CA TRP A 776 -17.68 35.47 7.11
C TRP A 776 -18.13 36.92 7.15
N SER A 777 -19.03 37.23 8.08
CA SER A 777 -19.49 38.60 8.31
C SER A 777 -19.13 39.01 9.73
N GLU A 778 -18.61 40.22 9.87
CA GLU A 778 -18.54 40.90 11.16
C GLU A 778 -19.63 41.97 11.16
N SER A 779 -20.59 41.85 12.07
CA SER A 779 -21.71 42.78 12.17
C SER A 779 -22.07 43.07 13.63
N ASN A 780 -22.57 44.28 13.86
CA ASN A 780 -23.09 44.70 15.16
C ASN A 780 -24.54 44.23 15.41
N ILE A 781 -25.08 43.44 14.48
CA ILE A 781 -26.41 42.81 14.51
C ILE A 781 -26.24 41.31 14.28
N ASP A 782 -27.20 40.49 14.72
CA ASP A 782 -27.21 39.05 14.48
C ASP A 782 -27.52 38.75 13.00
N ALA A 783 -26.48 38.77 12.17
CA ALA A 783 -26.57 38.49 10.75
C ALA A 783 -26.39 36.99 10.47
N TYR A 784 -27.14 36.48 9.49
CA TYR A 784 -27.07 35.09 9.06
C TYR A 784 -26.75 35.03 7.56
N GLY A 785 -25.76 34.22 7.18
CA GLY A 785 -25.37 34.00 5.79
C GLY A 785 -25.94 32.70 5.21
N TYR A 786 -26.46 32.76 3.99
CA TYR A 786 -26.95 31.61 3.24
C TYR A 786 -26.38 31.62 1.82
N ILE A 787 -26.02 30.44 1.29
CA ILE A 787 -25.49 30.30 -0.07
C ILE A 787 -26.48 29.53 -0.92
N TYR A 788 -26.97 30.18 -1.97
CA TYR A 788 -27.88 29.62 -2.96
C TYR A 788 -27.14 29.39 -4.29
N LYS A 789 -27.50 28.30 -4.96
CA LYS A 789 -27.07 28.06 -6.34
C LYS A 789 -27.99 28.82 -7.28
N ASN A 790 -27.45 29.78 -8.04
CA ASN A 790 -28.18 30.72 -8.91
C ASN A 790 -28.90 31.83 -8.11
N ASP A 791 -30.23 31.95 -8.24
CA ASP A 791 -31.00 33.05 -7.65
C ASP A 791 -31.71 32.65 -6.35
N PHE A 792 -31.76 33.59 -5.40
CA PHE A 792 -32.57 33.46 -4.19
C PHE A 792 -34.03 33.81 -4.48
N ASN A 793 -34.95 32.87 -4.24
CA ASN A 793 -36.39 33.11 -4.33
C ASN A 793 -36.98 33.33 -2.92
N PRO A 794 -37.39 34.55 -2.56
CA PRO A 794 -37.91 34.85 -1.22
C PRO A 794 -39.26 34.18 -0.91
N LEU A 795 -39.98 33.67 -1.92
CA LEU A 795 -41.21 32.89 -1.74
C LEU A 795 -40.94 31.40 -1.49
N LYS A 796 -39.72 30.90 -1.75
CA LYS A 796 -39.30 29.50 -1.56
C LYS A 796 -37.84 29.41 -1.07
N PRO A 797 -37.57 29.79 0.19
CA PRO A 797 -36.21 29.94 0.70
C PRO A 797 -35.43 28.63 0.90
N SER A 798 -36.04 27.46 0.71
CA SER A 798 -35.35 26.16 0.76
C SER A 798 -34.86 25.67 -0.60
N GLU A 799 -35.28 26.30 -1.69
CA GLU A 799 -34.94 25.89 -3.05
C GLU A 799 -33.51 26.36 -3.39
N ASN A 800 -32.64 25.45 -3.85
CA ASN A 800 -31.23 25.70 -4.22
C ASN A 800 -30.23 26.03 -3.07
N LEU A 801 -30.57 25.75 -1.81
CA LEU A 801 -29.68 25.97 -0.65
C LEU A 801 -28.57 24.89 -0.55
N LEU A 802 -27.32 25.29 -0.33
CA LEU A 802 -26.15 24.38 -0.42
C LEU A 802 -25.53 23.90 0.92
N LEU A 803 -25.77 24.53 2.08
CA LEU A 803 -25.11 24.16 3.36
C LEU A 803 -25.92 24.56 4.62
N SER A 804 -25.99 23.68 5.64
CA SER A 804 -26.45 23.95 7.03
C SER A 804 -25.70 23.09 8.07
N HIS A 805 -25.74 23.45 9.37
CA HIS A 805 -24.91 22.88 10.45
C HIS A 805 -25.60 21.71 11.22
N GLY A 806 -24.92 20.55 11.37
CA GLY A 806 -25.15 19.50 12.39
C GLY A 806 -25.98 18.25 12.02
N GLY A 807 -25.46 17.03 12.25
CA GLY A 807 -26.19 15.75 12.13
C GLY A 807 -26.43 15.07 13.48
N ILE A 808 -27.66 14.62 13.75
CA ILE A 808 -28.15 14.15 15.07
C ILE A 808 -27.92 12.64 15.26
N GLY A 809 -27.35 12.23 16.41
CA GLY A 809 -27.39 10.86 16.90
C GLY A 809 -28.76 10.54 17.52
N LEU A 810 -29.32 9.35 17.35
CA LEU A 810 -30.63 8.96 17.91
C LEU A 810 -30.55 8.48 19.36
N THR A 811 -29.77 9.15 20.21
CA THR A 811 -29.68 8.80 21.63
C THR A 811 -30.72 9.56 22.45
N LEU A 812 -31.10 9.03 23.62
CA LEU A 812 -32.03 9.74 24.50
C LEU A 812 -31.49 11.11 24.95
N ASP A 813 -30.17 11.23 25.05
CA ASP A 813 -29.47 12.49 25.37
C ASP A 813 -29.67 13.53 24.25
N ASP A 814 -29.79 13.10 22.99
CA ASP A 814 -29.98 13.96 21.81
C ASP A 814 -31.46 14.32 21.60
N ILE A 815 -32.36 13.35 21.83
CA ILE A 815 -33.81 13.53 21.65
C ILE A 815 -34.37 14.53 22.67
N LEU A 816 -33.90 14.47 23.92
CA LEU A 816 -34.40 15.34 25.00
C LEU A 816 -33.59 16.63 25.20
N ARG A 817 -32.52 16.83 24.40
CA ARG A 817 -31.53 17.91 24.60
C ARG A 817 -32.16 19.30 24.66
N ASP A 818 -32.99 19.61 23.67
CA ASP A 818 -33.53 20.95 23.45
C ASP A 818 -34.85 21.18 24.21
N GLU A 819 -35.39 20.13 24.84
CA GLU A 819 -36.68 20.15 25.52
C GLU A 819 -36.57 20.29 27.04
N LEU A 820 -35.45 19.85 27.64
CA LEU A 820 -35.24 19.89 29.09
C LEU A 820 -34.77 21.26 29.55
N GLN A 821 -35.57 21.92 30.39
CA GLN A 821 -35.18 23.20 30.97
C GLN A 821 -34.33 22.97 32.23
N PRO A 822 -33.06 23.44 32.29
CA PRO A 822 -32.21 23.24 33.46
C PRO A 822 -32.74 23.97 34.70
N ASN A 823 -32.46 23.46 35.90
CA ASN A 823 -32.85 24.05 37.19
C ASN A 823 -34.38 24.25 37.41
N THR A 824 -35.24 23.58 36.63
CA THR A 824 -36.69 23.62 36.84
C THR A 824 -37.21 22.27 37.37
N VAL A 825 -38.07 22.32 38.40
CA VAL A 825 -38.67 21.12 39.02
C VAL A 825 -39.55 20.39 38.00
N LEU A 826 -39.58 19.05 38.04
CA LEU A 826 -40.28 18.19 37.06
C LEU A 826 -41.73 18.61 36.77
N ASN A 827 -42.47 19.12 37.75
CA ASN A 827 -43.86 19.58 37.56
C ASN A 827 -43.97 20.78 36.61
N ASN A 828 -42.92 21.60 36.51
CA ASN A 828 -42.86 22.80 35.68
C ASN A 828 -42.14 22.58 34.34
N GLN A 829 -41.65 21.36 34.07
CA GLN A 829 -41.12 20.97 32.76
C GLN A 829 -42.24 20.87 31.71
N SER A 830 -41.87 20.77 30.42
CA SER A 830 -42.82 20.65 29.31
C SER A 830 -43.79 19.48 29.50
N PHE A 831 -44.98 19.59 28.92
CA PHE A 831 -45.98 18.51 28.96
C PHE A 831 -45.41 17.19 28.39
N SER A 832 -44.60 17.29 27.34
CA SER A 832 -43.97 16.15 26.69
C SER A 832 -43.02 15.39 27.60
N ILE A 833 -42.23 16.08 28.43
CA ILE A 833 -41.33 15.47 29.42
C ILE A 833 -42.13 14.77 30.53
N LYS A 834 -43.19 15.42 31.05
CA LYS A 834 -44.05 14.85 32.09
C LYS A 834 -44.76 13.59 31.61
N LEU A 835 -45.31 13.62 30.40
CA LEU A 835 -45.98 12.46 29.80
C LEU A 835 -44.97 11.33 29.52
N SER A 836 -43.76 11.66 29.05
CA SER A 836 -42.69 10.67 28.85
C SER A 836 -42.23 10.02 30.17
N ALA A 837 -42.12 10.80 31.25
CA ALA A 837 -41.82 10.27 32.57
C ALA A 837 -42.95 9.33 33.07
N GLY A 838 -44.22 9.68 32.84
CA GLY A 838 -45.35 8.81 33.16
C GLY A 838 -45.33 7.50 32.35
N LEU A 839 -45.08 7.58 31.05
CA LEU A 839 -45.01 6.42 30.16
C LEU A 839 -43.87 5.48 30.53
N THR A 840 -42.68 5.99 30.87
CA THR A 840 -41.55 5.13 31.28
C THR A 840 -41.81 4.39 32.59
N ILE A 841 -42.55 4.99 33.54
CA ILE A 841 -43.00 4.30 34.75
C ILE A 841 -44.00 3.19 34.42
N ILE A 842 -44.99 3.46 33.56
CA ILE A 842 -45.98 2.45 33.14
C ILE A 842 -45.28 1.27 32.44
N MET A 843 -44.37 1.59 31.51
CA MET A 843 -43.56 0.61 30.80
C MET A 843 -42.75 -0.23 31.80
N PHE A 844 -42.10 0.38 32.78
CA PHE A 844 -41.38 -0.36 33.83
C PHE A 844 -42.27 -1.28 34.65
N VAL A 845 -43.43 -0.80 35.13
CA VAL A 845 -44.35 -1.62 35.92
C VAL A 845 -44.86 -2.81 35.11
N ALA A 846 -45.29 -2.57 33.86
CA ALA A 846 -45.75 -3.63 32.97
C ALA A 846 -44.63 -4.64 32.66
N GLY A 847 -43.43 -4.15 32.36
CA GLY A 847 -42.26 -4.99 32.08
C GLY A 847 -41.77 -5.78 33.29
N LEU A 848 -41.81 -5.18 34.49
CA LEU A 848 -41.47 -5.83 35.76
C LEU A 848 -42.45 -6.97 36.06
N ILE A 849 -43.76 -6.72 35.94
CA ILE A 849 -44.79 -7.75 36.12
C ILE A 849 -44.57 -8.90 35.14
N ASN A 850 -44.39 -8.61 33.84
CA ASN A 850 -44.17 -9.64 32.82
C ASN A 850 -42.88 -10.45 33.06
N SER A 851 -41.80 -9.79 33.49
CA SER A 851 -40.52 -10.45 33.78
C SER A 851 -40.63 -11.36 35.02
N ILE A 852 -41.32 -10.92 36.07
CA ILE A 852 -41.59 -11.72 37.28
C ILE A 852 -42.44 -12.95 36.94
N LEU A 853 -43.53 -12.77 36.19
CA LEU A 853 -44.40 -13.87 35.79
C LEU A 853 -43.65 -14.90 34.90
N SER A 854 -42.79 -14.43 34.00
CA SER A 854 -41.92 -15.29 33.17
C SER A 854 -40.90 -16.03 34.03
N PHE A 855 -40.25 -15.33 34.96
CA PHE A 855 -39.29 -15.93 35.90
C PHE A 855 -39.93 -17.04 36.74
N ILE A 856 -41.10 -16.80 37.34
CA ILE A 856 -41.87 -17.81 38.10
C ILE A 856 -42.18 -19.04 37.24
N THR A 857 -42.48 -18.84 35.96
CA THR A 857 -42.78 -19.93 35.02
C THR A 857 -41.54 -20.79 34.75
N PHE A 858 -40.42 -20.15 34.40
CA PHE A 858 -39.20 -20.84 33.94
C PHE A 858 -38.26 -21.27 35.07
N GLN A 859 -38.50 -20.86 36.33
CA GLN A 859 -37.79 -21.39 37.50
C GLN A 859 -38.17 -22.85 37.82
N SER A 860 -39.28 -23.36 37.28
CA SER A 860 -39.73 -24.73 37.54
C SER A 860 -38.76 -25.78 36.96
N LYS A 861 -38.49 -26.85 37.72
CA LYS A 861 -37.66 -27.98 37.27
C LYS A 861 -38.22 -28.66 36.01
N ASP A 862 -39.53 -28.60 35.82
CA ASP A 862 -40.22 -29.16 34.65
C ASP A 862 -39.98 -28.33 33.38
N ALA A 863 -39.92 -26.99 33.49
CA ALA A 863 -39.58 -26.13 32.37
C ALA A 863 -38.09 -26.23 31.98
N GLN A 864 -37.20 -26.47 32.93
CA GLN A 864 -35.74 -26.59 32.71
C GLN A 864 -35.27 -28.00 32.35
N GLN A 865 -36.15 -28.88 31.87
CA GLN A 865 -35.75 -30.23 31.45
C GLN A 865 -34.87 -30.24 30.19
N VAL A 866 -34.87 -29.15 29.42
CA VAL A 866 -34.16 -28.96 28.14
C VAL A 866 -33.51 -27.57 28.14
N GLY A 867 -32.44 -27.38 27.39
CA GLY A 867 -31.68 -26.12 27.27
C GLY A 867 -32.55 -24.89 26.95
N CYS A 868 -33.63 -25.07 26.18
CA CYS A 868 -34.57 -24.00 25.84
C CYS A 868 -35.21 -23.36 27.10
N GLY A 869 -35.45 -24.14 28.15
CA GLY A 869 -35.93 -23.61 29.43
C GLY A 869 -34.89 -22.78 30.18
N MET A 870 -33.59 -23.09 30.01
CA MET A 870 -32.49 -22.30 30.57
C MET A 870 -32.35 -20.96 29.84
N TYR A 871 -32.43 -20.96 28.50
CA TYR A 871 -32.40 -19.71 27.73
C TYR A 871 -33.57 -18.79 28.05
N LEU A 872 -34.79 -19.33 28.20
CA LEU A 872 -35.98 -18.54 28.59
C LEU A 872 -35.87 -17.99 30.01
N LEU A 873 -35.26 -18.73 30.94
CA LEU A 873 -34.97 -18.23 32.28
C LEU A 873 -33.98 -17.06 32.23
N THR A 874 -32.86 -17.23 31.51
CA THR A 874 -31.86 -16.18 31.35
C THR A 874 -32.44 -14.96 30.63
N SER A 875 -33.24 -15.16 29.57
CA SER A 875 -33.94 -14.09 28.86
C SER A 875 -34.90 -13.31 29.79
N SER A 876 -35.61 -14.01 30.69
CA SER A 876 -36.45 -13.34 31.69
C SER A 876 -35.64 -12.43 32.63
N ILE A 877 -34.42 -12.83 32.99
CA ILE A 877 -33.51 -12.03 33.81
C ILE A 877 -32.95 -10.84 33.01
N THR A 878 -32.50 -11.06 31.78
CA THR A 878 -31.95 -9.99 30.93
C THR A 878 -33.00 -8.98 30.53
N SER A 879 -34.26 -9.39 30.32
CA SER A 879 -35.39 -8.49 30.12
C SER A 879 -35.61 -7.58 31.33
N LEU A 880 -35.61 -8.15 32.55
CA LEU A 880 -35.71 -7.37 33.79
C LEU A 880 -34.57 -6.35 33.94
N LEU A 881 -33.33 -6.77 33.65
CA LEU A 881 -32.17 -5.88 33.67
C LEU A 881 -32.27 -4.78 32.60
N THR A 882 -32.75 -5.10 31.40
CA THR A 882 -32.94 -4.14 30.31
C THR A 882 -33.94 -3.06 30.70
N ILE A 883 -35.09 -3.45 31.25
CA ILE A 883 -36.14 -2.53 31.70
C ILE A 883 -35.65 -1.66 32.86
N SER A 884 -34.89 -2.24 33.79
CA SER A 884 -34.31 -1.51 34.91
C SER A 884 -33.27 -0.49 34.46
N MET A 885 -32.36 -0.88 33.57
CA MET A 885 -31.34 0.02 33.00
C MET A 885 -31.95 1.11 32.12
N PHE A 886 -33.03 0.81 31.40
CA PHE A 886 -33.76 1.81 30.62
C PHE A 886 -34.35 2.90 31.51
N ILE A 887 -34.97 2.51 32.64
CA ILE A 887 -35.45 3.48 33.63
C ILE A 887 -34.30 4.30 34.22
N ILE A 888 -33.19 3.63 34.57
CA ILE A 888 -32.01 4.30 35.13
C ILE A 888 -31.49 5.33 34.13
N LYS A 889 -31.41 4.99 32.83
CA LYS A 889 -30.96 5.91 31.78
C LYS A 889 -31.89 7.11 31.64
N PHE A 890 -33.20 6.89 31.55
CA PHE A 890 -34.17 7.98 31.41
C PHE A 890 -34.11 8.94 32.60
N TRP A 891 -34.18 8.42 33.83
CA TRP A 891 -34.12 9.24 35.03
C TRP A 891 -32.76 9.86 35.26
N PHE A 892 -31.67 9.22 34.83
CA PHE A 892 -30.35 9.82 34.86
C PHE A 892 -30.30 11.10 34.02
N VAL A 893 -30.82 11.07 32.78
CA VAL A 893 -30.88 12.26 31.90
C VAL A 893 -31.76 13.36 32.51
N VAL A 894 -32.92 13.01 33.03
CA VAL A 894 -33.85 13.98 33.64
C VAL A 894 -33.30 14.56 34.95
N LEU A 895 -32.70 13.76 35.84
CA LEU A 895 -32.21 14.25 37.13
C LEU A 895 -30.93 15.08 37.00
N THR A 896 -30.04 14.74 36.07
CA THR A 896 -28.81 15.49 35.82
C THR A 896 -29.07 16.84 35.16
N SER A 897 -30.14 16.96 34.38
CA SER A 897 -30.59 18.25 33.81
C SER A 897 -31.35 19.11 34.83
N ILE A 898 -32.10 18.52 35.75
CA ILE A 898 -32.82 19.25 36.81
C ILE A 898 -31.86 19.76 37.90
N ASN A 899 -30.80 19.01 38.25
CA ASN A 899 -29.91 19.34 39.37
C ASN A 899 -28.43 19.49 38.94
N VAL A 900 -28.02 20.75 38.74
CA VAL A 900 -26.67 21.15 38.31
C VAL A 900 -25.56 20.80 39.32
N SER A 901 -25.90 20.39 40.55
CA SER A 901 -24.93 19.99 41.58
C SER A 901 -24.37 18.57 41.44
N THR A 902 -24.71 17.84 40.36
CA THR A 902 -24.17 16.49 40.12
C THR A 902 -22.67 16.54 39.81
N SER A 903 -21.89 15.67 40.46
CA SER A 903 -20.44 15.66 40.26
C SER A 903 -20.05 15.25 38.84
N LEU A 904 -19.01 15.87 38.30
CA LEU A 904 -18.51 15.60 36.94
C LEU A 904 -18.09 14.14 36.75
N SER A 905 -17.64 13.45 37.82
CA SER A 905 -17.31 12.03 37.80
C SER A 905 -18.53 11.14 37.60
N VAL A 906 -19.67 11.48 38.20
CA VAL A 906 -20.95 10.78 37.99
C VAL A 906 -21.46 11.01 36.58
N LEU A 907 -21.34 12.24 36.04
CA LEU A 907 -21.72 12.56 34.66
C LEU A 907 -20.85 11.83 33.63
N ARG A 908 -19.53 11.80 33.83
CA ARG A 908 -18.59 11.07 32.96
C ARG A 908 -18.81 9.56 33.03
N GLY A 909 -18.97 9.02 34.23
CA GLY A 909 -19.26 7.59 34.45
C GLY A 909 -20.59 7.18 33.82
N GLY A 910 -21.64 7.97 34.01
CA GLY A 910 -22.96 7.71 33.42
C GLY A 910 -22.98 7.81 31.90
N CYS A 911 -22.31 8.82 31.34
CA CYS A 911 -22.16 9.01 29.89
C CYS A 911 -21.43 7.83 29.23
N ALA A 912 -20.37 7.29 29.86
CA ALA A 912 -19.57 6.19 29.31
C ALA A 912 -20.18 4.79 29.49
N SER A 913 -20.98 4.56 30.54
CA SER A 913 -21.37 3.19 30.95
C SER A 913 -22.84 2.84 30.76
N ILE A 914 -23.78 3.77 31.02
CA ILE A 914 -25.21 3.40 31.12
C ILE A 914 -25.79 2.97 29.76
N GLU A 915 -25.48 3.71 28.69
CA GLU A 915 -26.01 3.42 27.35
C GLU A 915 -25.44 2.11 26.76
N PRO A 916 -24.11 1.84 26.80
CA PRO A 916 -23.57 0.55 26.34
C PRO A 916 -24.09 -0.65 27.13
N ILE A 917 -24.23 -0.53 28.45
CA ILE A 917 -24.76 -1.61 29.31
C ILE A 917 -26.22 -1.89 28.97
N LEU A 918 -27.03 -0.84 28.75
CA LEU A 918 -28.42 -0.98 28.33
C LEU A 918 -28.54 -1.73 26.99
N LYS A 919 -27.72 -1.37 25.99
CA LYS A 919 -27.69 -2.07 24.69
C LYS A 919 -27.22 -3.51 24.80
N LEU A 920 -26.23 -3.79 25.64
CA LEU A 920 -25.75 -5.15 25.89
C LEU A 920 -26.88 -6.07 26.37
N PHE A 921 -27.66 -5.65 27.37
CA PHE A 921 -28.78 -6.46 27.87
C PHE A 921 -29.90 -6.60 26.85
N LEU A 922 -30.23 -5.53 26.12
CA LEU A 922 -31.24 -5.56 25.05
C LEU A 922 -30.86 -6.57 23.94
N TYR A 923 -29.61 -6.54 23.48
CA TYR A 923 -29.13 -7.46 22.43
C TYR A 923 -29.02 -8.89 22.93
N LEU A 924 -28.59 -9.09 24.18
CA LEU A 924 -28.50 -10.40 24.80
C LEU A 924 -29.88 -11.07 24.87
N ASP A 925 -30.91 -10.32 25.24
CA ASP A 925 -32.30 -10.80 25.27
C ASP A 925 -32.78 -11.27 23.89
N GLY A 926 -32.52 -10.49 22.83
CA GLY A 926 -32.85 -10.86 21.46
C GLY A 926 -32.19 -12.16 21.00
N TRP A 927 -30.88 -12.30 21.22
CA TRP A 927 -30.13 -13.50 20.80
C TRP A 927 -30.44 -14.75 21.64
N LEU A 928 -30.77 -14.60 22.93
CA LEU A 928 -31.25 -15.72 23.76
C LEU A 928 -32.59 -16.27 23.24
N ASN A 929 -33.49 -15.40 22.77
CA ASN A 929 -34.72 -15.80 22.11
C ASN A 929 -34.46 -16.53 20.79
N ALA A 930 -33.46 -16.11 19.99
CA ALA A 930 -33.01 -16.85 18.82
C ALA A 930 -32.50 -18.26 19.16
N CYS A 931 -31.74 -18.40 20.25
CA CYS A 931 -31.24 -19.70 20.72
C CYS A 931 -32.38 -20.66 21.10
N VAL A 932 -33.47 -20.13 21.69
CA VAL A 932 -34.69 -20.89 22.00
C VAL A 932 -35.31 -21.48 20.74
N ALA A 933 -35.44 -20.69 19.67
CA ALA A 933 -36.06 -21.18 18.44
C ALA A 933 -35.19 -22.22 17.71
N VAL A 934 -33.87 -22.01 17.66
CA VAL A 934 -32.93 -22.97 17.09
C VAL A 934 -33.01 -24.31 17.83
N GLU A 935 -33.02 -24.29 19.16
CA GLU A 935 -33.06 -25.52 19.93
C GLU A 935 -34.39 -26.27 19.78
N ARG A 936 -35.52 -25.54 19.66
CA ARG A 936 -36.82 -26.14 19.35
C ARG A 936 -36.86 -26.78 17.96
N ALA A 937 -36.25 -26.16 16.96
CA ALA A 937 -36.11 -26.74 15.63
C ALA A 937 -35.30 -28.05 15.66
N VAL A 938 -34.19 -28.07 16.42
CA VAL A 938 -33.37 -29.28 16.63
C VAL A 938 -34.13 -30.39 17.35
N LEU A 939 -34.97 -30.04 18.35
CA LEU A 939 -35.79 -31.01 19.07
C LEU A 939 -36.79 -31.72 18.15
N ILE A 940 -37.46 -30.98 17.25
CA ILE A 940 -38.38 -31.58 16.27
C ILE A 940 -37.62 -32.45 15.27
N PHE A 941 -36.47 -31.97 14.79
CA PHE A 941 -35.65 -32.73 13.84
C PHE A 941 -35.17 -34.07 14.41
N LYS A 942 -34.66 -34.07 15.65
CA LYS A 942 -34.11 -35.27 16.29
C LYS A 942 -35.16 -36.18 16.91
N GLY A 943 -36.35 -35.67 17.22
CA GLY A 943 -37.45 -36.44 17.78
C GLY A 943 -37.03 -37.23 19.04
N VAL A 944 -37.19 -38.55 19.01
CA VAL A 944 -36.86 -39.46 20.12
C VAL A 944 -35.36 -39.50 20.44
N ASN A 945 -34.48 -39.18 19.47
CA ASN A 945 -33.02 -39.18 19.64
C ASN A 945 -32.48 -37.87 20.25
N PHE A 946 -33.35 -37.01 20.80
CA PHE A 946 -32.94 -35.75 21.40
C PHE A 946 -32.35 -35.95 22.81
N ASP A 947 -31.05 -35.71 22.95
CA ASP A 947 -30.33 -35.79 24.24
C ASP A 947 -30.52 -34.52 25.09
N LYS A 948 -31.38 -34.65 26.10
CA LYS A 948 -31.68 -33.58 27.08
C LYS A 948 -30.47 -33.17 27.93
N LYS A 949 -29.52 -34.07 28.24
CA LYS A 949 -28.33 -33.74 29.05
C LYS A 949 -27.34 -32.91 28.23
N LYS A 950 -27.10 -33.30 26.97
CA LYS A 950 -26.23 -32.56 26.05
C LYS A 950 -26.78 -31.18 25.74
N SER A 951 -28.09 -31.07 25.52
CA SER A 951 -28.76 -29.77 25.30
C SER A 951 -28.56 -28.80 26.47
N LYS A 952 -28.71 -29.25 27.72
CA LYS A 952 -28.42 -28.41 28.90
C LYS A 952 -26.97 -27.95 28.99
N SER A 953 -26.02 -28.83 28.64
CA SER A 953 -24.59 -28.49 28.66
C SER A 953 -24.27 -27.39 27.64
N ILE A 954 -24.82 -27.50 26.42
CA ILE A 954 -24.67 -26.49 25.37
C ILE A 954 -25.27 -25.16 25.83
N ALA A 955 -26.49 -25.18 26.38
CA ALA A 955 -27.16 -23.96 26.84
C ALA A 955 -26.34 -23.19 27.88
N ARG A 956 -25.72 -23.89 28.86
CA ARG A 956 -24.85 -23.24 29.85
C ARG A 956 -23.64 -22.55 29.24
N ARG A 957 -22.99 -23.18 28.24
CA ARG A 957 -21.82 -22.59 27.56
C ARG A 957 -22.23 -21.38 26.72
N THR A 958 -23.32 -21.47 25.98
CA THR A 958 -23.81 -20.38 25.15
C THR A 958 -24.22 -19.17 25.99
N ILE A 959 -24.90 -19.37 27.13
CA ILE A 959 -25.25 -18.30 28.07
C ILE A 959 -24.01 -17.57 28.61
N LEU A 960 -22.89 -18.27 28.80
CA LEU A 960 -21.64 -17.66 29.27
C LEU A 960 -20.88 -16.90 28.18
N ILE A 961 -20.89 -17.39 26.94
CA ILE A 961 -20.09 -16.82 25.84
C ILE A 961 -20.77 -15.62 25.18
N LEU A 962 -22.10 -15.69 25.01
CA LEU A 962 -22.87 -14.72 24.23
C LEU A 962 -22.69 -13.25 24.68
N PRO A 963 -22.60 -12.90 25.97
CA PRO A 963 -22.35 -11.53 26.41
C PRO A 963 -21.03 -10.94 25.89
N PHE A 964 -19.95 -11.74 25.84
CA PHE A 964 -18.64 -11.28 25.37
C PHE A 964 -18.65 -11.00 23.86
N CYS A 965 -19.35 -11.82 23.08
CA CYS A 965 -19.50 -11.60 21.65
C CYS A 965 -20.24 -10.28 21.37
N ILE A 966 -21.32 -10.00 22.12
CA ILE A 966 -22.08 -8.76 21.96
C ILE A 966 -21.25 -7.55 22.42
N LEU A 967 -20.54 -7.66 23.55
CA LEU A 967 -19.69 -6.57 24.04
C LEU A 967 -18.60 -6.19 23.02
N GLY A 968 -18.03 -7.18 22.31
CA GLY A 968 -17.07 -6.94 21.23
C GLY A 968 -17.61 -6.04 20.11
N THR A 969 -18.90 -6.12 19.80
CA THR A 969 -19.55 -5.28 18.76
C THR A 969 -19.83 -3.85 19.23
N LEU A 970 -19.85 -3.60 20.55
CA LEU A 970 -20.16 -2.31 21.17
C LEU A 970 -18.90 -1.51 21.57
N ILE A 971 -17.70 -2.01 21.23
CA ILE A 971 -16.42 -1.35 21.60
C ILE A 971 -16.33 0.08 21.04
N HIS A 972 -16.89 0.36 19.85
CA HIS A 972 -16.86 1.70 19.26
C HIS A 972 -17.64 2.72 20.10
N GLU A 973 -18.75 2.34 20.74
CA GLU A 973 -19.49 3.27 21.60
C GLU A 973 -18.73 3.63 22.86
N LEU A 974 -17.97 2.68 23.41
CA LEU A 974 -17.08 2.91 24.56
C LEU A 974 -15.90 3.82 24.19
N ALA A 975 -15.40 3.75 22.96
CA ALA A 975 -14.24 4.51 22.50
C ALA A 975 -14.58 5.97 22.09
N PHE A 976 -15.78 6.22 21.57
CA PHE A 976 -16.13 7.50 20.92
C PHE A 976 -17.19 8.35 21.65
N ARG A 977 -17.71 7.90 22.81
CA ARG A 977 -18.56 8.76 23.67
C ARG A 977 -17.71 9.71 24.49
N ARG A 978 -17.92 11.02 24.32
CA ARG A 978 -17.27 12.06 25.14
C ARG A 978 -18.30 12.97 25.77
N LEU A 979 -18.04 13.35 27.02
CA LEU A 979 -18.84 14.34 27.75
C LEU A 979 -18.39 15.73 27.30
N PHE A 980 -19.31 16.53 26.76
CA PHE A 980 -19.06 17.92 26.40
C PHE A 980 -19.69 18.83 27.46
N VAL A 981 -18.88 19.72 28.03
CA VAL A 981 -19.31 20.70 29.03
C VAL A 981 -19.11 22.08 28.40
N TYR A 982 -20.16 22.89 28.34
CA TYR A 982 -20.06 24.26 27.87
C TYR A 982 -20.74 25.22 28.85
N GLU A 983 -20.18 26.41 28.96
CA GLU A 983 -20.73 27.50 29.77
C GLU A 983 -21.44 28.47 28.82
N ALA A 984 -22.74 28.70 29.06
CA ALA A 984 -23.47 29.71 28.31
C ALA A 984 -22.95 31.09 28.71
N ALA A 985 -22.39 31.85 27.78
CA ALA A 985 -22.08 33.25 27.99
C ALA A 985 -23.40 34.01 28.23
N SER A 986 -23.47 34.72 29.35
CA SER A 986 -24.65 35.46 29.78
C SER A 986 -24.94 36.63 28.83
N GLY A 987 -25.96 36.48 28.01
CA GLY A 987 -26.69 37.60 27.41
C GLY A 987 -27.41 38.38 28.51
N MET A 988 -26.78 39.48 28.93
CA MET A 988 -27.23 40.61 29.75
C MET A 988 -28.68 40.59 30.31
N SER A 989 -28.82 40.21 31.59
CA SER A 989 -29.71 40.96 32.52
C SER A 989 -29.19 40.83 33.96
N LYS A 990 -29.10 41.96 34.65
CA LYS A 990 -28.66 42.10 36.05
C LYS A 990 -29.48 41.17 36.96
N ILE A 991 -28.79 40.38 37.80
CA ILE A 991 -29.01 40.17 39.25
C ILE A 991 -28.30 38.86 39.68
N ASN A 992 -27.44 38.98 40.68
CA ASN A 992 -26.76 37.96 41.50
C ASN A 992 -25.64 37.12 40.86
N GLU A 993 -24.42 37.54 41.21
CA GLU A 993 -23.22 36.71 41.30
C GLU A 993 -23.49 35.46 42.16
N ASN A 994 -23.39 34.26 41.55
CA ASN A 994 -22.79 33.02 42.12
C ASN A 994 -23.28 31.69 41.50
N GLN A 995 -23.91 31.66 40.32
CA GLN A 995 -24.12 30.39 39.62
C GLN A 995 -23.89 30.51 38.12
N SER A 996 -22.69 30.11 37.67
CA SER A 996 -22.44 29.74 36.28
C SER A 996 -23.26 28.49 35.94
N ASN A 997 -24.31 28.64 35.13
CA ASN A 997 -25.08 27.51 34.66
C ASN A 997 -24.25 26.71 33.65
N ARG A 998 -23.65 25.60 34.11
CA ARG A 998 -22.91 24.65 33.28
C ARG A 998 -23.90 23.74 32.56
N TYR A 999 -23.84 23.73 31.24
CA TYR A 999 -24.61 22.82 30.42
C TYR A 999 -23.73 21.62 30.06
N VAL A 1000 -24.21 20.42 30.37
CA VAL A 1000 -23.47 19.18 30.15
C VAL A 1000 -24.26 18.30 29.18
N SER A 1001 -23.66 18.00 28.03
CA SER A 1001 -24.25 17.13 27.02
C SER A 1001 -23.31 15.97 26.70
N CYS A 1002 -23.84 14.75 26.70
CA CYS A 1002 -23.09 13.55 26.33
C CYS A 1002 -23.28 13.32 24.83
N ILE A 1003 -22.29 13.71 24.02
CA ILE A 1003 -22.40 13.68 22.56
C ILE A 1003 -21.58 12.51 22.02
N THR A 1004 -22.19 11.71 21.14
CA THR A 1004 -21.48 10.74 20.31
C THR A 1004 -21.00 11.42 19.04
N HIS A 1005 -19.68 11.62 18.91
CA HIS A 1005 -19.12 12.13 17.67
C HIS A 1005 -18.79 10.95 16.75
N TYR A 1006 -19.64 10.71 15.75
CA TYR A 1006 -19.35 9.73 14.71
C TYR A 1006 -18.78 10.42 13.48
N SER A 1007 -17.64 9.95 12.99
CA SER A 1007 -17.30 10.18 11.59
C SER A 1007 -18.35 9.47 10.71
N PRO A 1008 -18.55 9.89 9.45
CA PRO A 1008 -19.50 9.24 8.56
C PRO A 1008 -19.28 7.71 8.50
N SER A 1009 -18.04 7.23 8.47
CA SER A 1009 -17.73 5.79 8.45
C SER A 1009 -18.15 5.06 9.74
N ILE A 1010 -17.96 5.68 10.91
CA ILE A 1010 -18.36 5.08 12.19
C ILE A 1010 -19.89 5.11 12.33
N GLN A 1011 -20.56 6.14 11.78
CA GLN A 1011 -22.02 6.20 11.74
C GLN A 1011 -22.59 5.04 10.92
N HIS A 1012 -22.00 4.72 9.75
CA HIS A 1012 -22.40 3.55 8.96
C HIS A 1012 -22.16 2.23 9.71
N TYR A 1013 -21.02 2.09 10.39
CA TYR A 1013 -20.74 0.91 11.23
C TYR A 1013 -21.76 0.77 12.38
N ASN A 1014 -22.08 1.86 13.06
CA ASN A 1014 -23.07 1.88 14.15
C ASN A 1014 -24.46 1.47 13.67
N THR A 1015 -24.89 1.97 12.49
CA THR A 1015 -26.15 1.57 11.86
C THR A 1015 -26.12 0.08 11.45
N ALA A 1016 -25.00 -0.43 10.95
CA ALA A 1016 -24.84 -1.85 10.60
C ALA A 1016 -24.88 -2.77 11.84
N VAL A 1017 -24.24 -2.39 12.95
CA VAL A 1017 -24.30 -3.10 14.23
C VAL A 1017 -25.74 -3.11 14.76
N LEU A 1018 -26.43 -1.97 14.73
CA LEU A 1018 -27.83 -1.88 15.12
C LEU A 1018 -28.71 -2.80 14.26
N PHE A 1019 -28.52 -2.81 12.94
CA PHE A 1019 -29.23 -3.71 12.04
C PHE A 1019 -28.97 -5.19 12.36
N PHE A 1020 -27.71 -5.57 12.59
CA PHE A 1020 -27.33 -6.95 12.89
C PHE A 1020 -27.98 -7.48 14.17
N HIS A 1021 -27.94 -6.71 15.26
CA HIS A 1021 -28.50 -7.15 16.53
C HIS A 1021 -30.03 -7.04 16.60
N LEU A 1022 -30.65 -6.18 15.80
CA LEU A 1022 -32.11 -6.01 15.77
C LEU A 1022 -32.79 -7.00 14.81
N VAL A 1023 -32.25 -7.17 13.60
CA VAL A 1023 -32.85 -7.98 12.54
C VAL A 1023 -32.35 -9.42 12.55
N GLY A 1024 -31.08 -9.65 12.92
CA GLY A 1024 -30.47 -10.98 12.96
C GLY A 1024 -31.24 -12.00 13.80
N PRO A 1025 -31.54 -11.71 15.08
CA PRO A 1025 -32.32 -12.62 15.93
C PRO A 1025 -33.73 -12.91 15.38
N PHE A 1026 -34.37 -11.92 14.74
CA PHE A 1026 -35.67 -12.09 14.10
C PHE A 1026 -35.58 -13.10 12.95
N ILE A 1027 -34.60 -12.94 12.06
CA ILE A 1027 -34.38 -13.82 10.92
C ILE A 1027 -34.19 -15.26 11.40
N VAL A 1028 -33.35 -15.48 12.40
CA VAL A 1028 -33.09 -16.81 12.98
C VAL A 1028 -34.37 -17.43 13.56
N ASN A 1029 -35.17 -16.63 14.26
CA ASN A 1029 -36.45 -17.07 14.83
C ASN A 1029 -37.47 -17.44 13.75
N PHE A 1030 -37.63 -16.61 12.72
CA PHE A 1030 -38.56 -16.82 11.62
C PHE A 1030 -38.24 -18.09 10.82
N PHE A 1031 -36.97 -18.27 10.43
CA PHE A 1031 -36.56 -19.47 9.70
C PHE A 1031 -36.65 -20.74 10.55
N SER A 1032 -36.35 -20.65 11.86
CA SER A 1032 -36.54 -21.77 12.78
C SER A 1032 -38.02 -22.17 12.88
N ALA A 1033 -38.95 -21.20 12.90
CA ALA A 1033 -40.38 -21.47 12.92
C ALA A 1033 -40.87 -22.14 11.62
N LEU A 1034 -40.42 -21.69 10.46
CA LEU A 1034 -40.72 -22.34 9.18
C LEU A 1034 -40.19 -23.78 9.17
N PHE A 1035 -38.95 -23.98 9.64
CA PHE A 1035 -38.35 -25.30 9.71
C PHE A 1035 -39.13 -26.25 10.63
N ILE A 1036 -39.66 -25.76 11.75
CA ILE A 1036 -40.54 -26.51 12.64
C ILE A 1036 -41.81 -26.96 11.91
N ILE A 1037 -42.47 -26.06 11.18
CA ILE A 1037 -43.74 -26.33 10.50
C ILE A 1037 -43.56 -27.33 9.35
N PHE A 1038 -42.59 -27.07 8.46
CA PHE A 1038 -42.34 -27.92 7.30
C PHE A 1038 -41.67 -29.25 7.70
N GLY A 1039 -40.74 -29.22 8.66
CA GLY A 1039 -40.09 -30.42 9.19
C GLY A 1039 -41.07 -31.35 9.91
N GLY A 1040 -41.97 -30.78 10.74
CA GLY A 1040 -43.04 -31.52 11.40
C GLY A 1040 -44.05 -32.09 10.42
N ALA A 1041 -44.46 -31.32 9.40
CA ALA A 1041 -45.36 -31.81 8.36
C ALA A 1041 -44.74 -32.96 7.56
N ARG A 1042 -43.43 -32.89 7.28
CA ARG A 1042 -42.70 -33.94 6.57
C ARG A 1042 -42.65 -35.22 7.39
N GLN A 1043 -42.27 -35.14 8.66
CA GLN A 1043 -42.25 -36.31 9.55
C GLN A 1043 -43.64 -36.95 9.71
N ARG A 1044 -44.71 -36.16 9.87
CA ARG A 1044 -46.08 -36.68 9.99
C ARG A 1044 -46.60 -37.30 8.69
N SER A 1045 -46.27 -36.73 7.53
CA SER A 1045 -46.62 -37.31 6.22
C SER A 1045 -45.95 -38.66 5.96
N LEU A 1046 -44.75 -38.87 6.50
CA LEU A 1046 -44.03 -40.15 6.43
C LEU A 1046 -44.62 -41.20 7.37
N ALA A 1047 -45.28 -40.78 8.46
CA ALA A 1047 -45.84 -41.67 9.48
C ALA A 1047 -47.35 -41.98 9.29
N ARG A 1048 -48.10 -41.12 8.60
CA ARG A 1048 -49.54 -41.30 8.31
C ARG A 1048 -49.81 -41.07 6.82
N THR A 1049 -50.04 -42.16 6.09
CA THR A 1049 -50.17 -42.16 4.62
C THR A 1049 -51.55 -41.76 4.07
N ASN A 1050 -52.57 -41.60 4.92
CA ASN A 1050 -53.95 -41.34 4.50
C ASN A 1050 -54.31 -39.85 4.29
N ARG A 1051 -53.35 -38.92 4.40
CA ARG A 1051 -53.56 -37.48 4.19
C ARG A 1051 -52.43 -36.88 3.36
N SER A 1052 -52.74 -35.87 2.55
CA SER A 1052 -51.73 -35.24 1.68
C SER A 1052 -50.70 -34.43 2.49
N PHE A 1053 -49.49 -34.23 1.95
CA PHE A 1053 -48.48 -33.37 2.59
C PHE A 1053 -48.97 -31.93 2.79
N ARG A 1054 -49.82 -31.43 1.88
CA ARG A 1054 -50.44 -30.11 1.97
C ARG A 1054 -51.40 -30.00 3.16
N GLU A 1055 -52.20 -31.03 3.43
CA GLU A 1055 -53.08 -31.08 4.60
C GLU A 1055 -52.27 -31.10 5.90
N HIS A 1056 -51.16 -31.85 5.94
CA HIS A 1056 -50.26 -31.85 7.09
C HIS A 1056 -49.59 -30.49 7.32
N ILE A 1057 -49.22 -29.75 6.26
CA ILE A 1057 -48.72 -28.38 6.38
C ILE A 1057 -49.80 -27.47 6.97
N GLN A 1058 -51.04 -27.52 6.48
CA GLN A 1058 -52.14 -26.70 7.00
C GLN A 1058 -52.42 -26.99 8.47
N GLU A 1059 -52.40 -28.27 8.86
CA GLU A 1059 -52.54 -28.70 10.25
C GLU A 1059 -51.38 -28.17 11.12
N GLN A 1060 -50.12 -28.34 10.68
CA GLN A 1060 -48.95 -27.80 11.39
C GLN A 1060 -48.93 -26.28 11.46
N PHE A 1061 -49.34 -25.59 10.40
CA PHE A 1061 -49.47 -24.13 10.40
C PHE A 1061 -50.52 -23.69 11.42
N SER A 1062 -51.65 -24.40 11.53
CA SER A 1062 -52.68 -24.10 12.52
C SER A 1062 -52.21 -24.35 13.97
N GLU A 1063 -51.43 -25.43 14.20
CA GLU A 1063 -50.85 -25.78 15.51
C GLU A 1063 -49.75 -24.81 15.94
N HIS A 1064 -48.97 -24.30 14.98
CA HIS A 1064 -47.74 -23.53 15.25
C HIS A 1064 -47.76 -22.09 14.75
N LYS A 1065 -48.90 -21.54 14.28
CA LYS A 1065 -49.04 -20.16 13.79
C LYS A 1065 -48.44 -19.09 14.71
N GLN A 1066 -48.48 -19.33 16.02
CA GLN A 1066 -47.93 -18.41 17.02
C GLN A 1066 -46.40 -18.27 16.94
N LEU A 1067 -45.68 -19.29 16.45
CA LEU A 1067 -44.22 -19.23 16.24
C LEU A 1067 -43.83 -18.34 15.06
N ILE A 1068 -44.77 -18.04 14.14
CA ILE A 1068 -44.57 -17.10 13.03
C ILE A 1068 -45.06 -15.69 13.41
N ILE A 1069 -46.21 -15.60 14.09
CA ILE A 1069 -46.79 -14.32 14.52
C ILE A 1069 -45.85 -13.58 15.47
N SER A 1070 -45.25 -14.28 16.43
CA SER A 1070 -44.35 -13.69 17.44
C SER A 1070 -43.17 -12.93 16.80
N PRO A 1071 -42.35 -13.53 15.92
CA PRO A 1071 -41.30 -12.80 15.22
C PRO A 1071 -41.84 -11.60 14.42
N ILE A 1072 -42.94 -11.76 13.68
CA ILE A 1072 -43.47 -10.69 12.82
C ILE A 1072 -43.89 -9.49 13.65
N VAL A 1073 -44.57 -9.71 14.78
CA VAL A 1073 -44.94 -8.63 15.71
C VAL A 1073 -43.69 -7.93 16.24
N LEU A 1074 -42.65 -8.68 16.63
CA LEU A 1074 -41.40 -8.10 17.10
C LEU A 1074 -40.65 -7.29 16.02
N LEU A 1075 -40.70 -7.72 14.76
CA LEU A 1075 -40.14 -6.97 13.63
C LEU A 1075 -40.93 -5.68 13.37
N VAL A 1076 -42.26 -5.75 13.34
CA VAL A 1076 -43.09 -4.57 13.10
C VAL A 1076 -42.86 -3.51 14.16
N LEU A 1077 -42.70 -3.91 15.42
CA LEU A 1077 -42.36 -3.00 16.51
C LEU A 1077 -40.93 -2.42 16.35
N SER A 1078 -39.98 -3.14 15.77
CA SER A 1078 -38.60 -2.65 15.64
C SER A 1078 -38.31 -1.79 14.40
N ILE A 1079 -39.15 -1.87 13.35
CA ILE A 1079 -39.00 -1.14 12.08
C ILE A 1079 -38.92 0.39 12.23
N PRO A 1080 -39.77 1.07 13.04
CA PRO A 1080 -39.73 2.53 13.15
C PRO A 1080 -38.35 3.08 13.56
N ARG A 1081 -37.66 2.39 14.47
CA ARG A 1081 -36.31 2.77 14.91
C ARG A 1081 -35.27 2.58 13.80
N LEU A 1082 -35.43 1.57 12.94
CA LEU A 1082 -34.56 1.35 11.80
C LEU A 1082 -34.77 2.42 10.72
N ILE A 1083 -36.02 2.77 10.42
CA ILE A 1083 -36.36 3.81 9.43
C ILE A 1083 -35.77 5.15 9.86
N ILE A 1084 -35.95 5.54 11.12
CA ILE A 1084 -35.45 6.81 11.62
C ILE A 1084 -33.90 6.84 11.61
N SER A 1085 -33.23 5.70 11.84
CA SER A 1085 -31.77 5.61 11.73
C SER A 1085 -31.22 5.75 10.31
N LEU A 1086 -32.09 5.74 9.30
CA LEU A 1086 -31.75 5.88 7.88
C LEU A 1086 -32.14 7.26 7.30
N LEU A 1087 -32.78 8.15 8.08
CA LEU A 1087 -33.15 9.50 7.63
C LEU A 1087 -31.94 10.46 7.63
N PRO A 1088 -31.79 11.33 6.62
CA PRO A 1088 -30.72 12.33 6.57
C PRO A 1088 -30.86 13.37 7.69
N GLY A 1089 -29.73 13.81 8.26
CA GLY A 1089 -29.64 14.54 9.54
C GLY A 1089 -30.17 15.98 9.59
N CYS A 1090 -31.07 16.41 8.71
CA CYS A 1090 -31.68 17.74 8.69
C CYS A 1090 -33.13 17.75 9.18
N VAL A 1091 -33.44 17.06 10.28
CA VAL A 1091 -34.76 17.11 10.93
C VAL A 1091 -34.54 17.51 12.38
N LYS A 1092 -35.09 18.64 12.83
CA LYS A 1092 -35.03 19.05 14.24
C LYS A 1092 -35.82 18.05 15.09
N THR A 1093 -35.17 17.45 16.08
CA THR A 1093 -35.82 16.55 17.05
C THR A 1093 -36.93 17.23 17.84
N SER A 1094 -36.88 18.55 18.00
CA SER A 1094 -37.92 19.35 18.65
C SER A 1094 -39.20 19.51 17.83
N GLU A 1095 -39.15 19.38 16.50
CA GLU A 1095 -40.35 19.50 15.64
C GLU A 1095 -41.24 18.26 15.74
N ASP A 1096 -40.64 17.06 15.83
CA ASP A 1096 -41.36 15.77 15.89
C ASP A 1096 -40.90 14.89 17.07
N LEU A 1097 -40.75 15.48 18.26
CA LEU A 1097 -40.25 14.82 19.48
C LEU A 1097 -40.88 13.44 19.76
N TRP A 1098 -42.19 13.31 19.54
CA TRP A 1098 -42.94 12.07 19.78
C TRP A 1098 -42.64 10.95 18.81
N LEU A 1099 -42.25 11.26 17.57
CA LEU A 1099 -41.83 10.27 16.59
C LEU A 1099 -40.53 9.59 17.07
N TYR A 1100 -39.57 10.41 17.49
CA TYR A 1100 -38.25 9.97 17.96
C TYR A 1100 -38.35 9.26 19.32
N LEU A 1101 -39.06 9.83 20.30
CA LEU A 1101 -39.32 9.18 21.59
C LEU A 1101 -40.13 7.89 21.44
N GLY A 1102 -41.16 7.91 20.58
CA GLY A 1102 -41.99 6.74 20.29
C GLY A 1102 -41.17 5.60 19.72
N ALA A 1103 -40.34 5.86 18.70
CA ALA A 1103 -39.46 4.83 18.14
C ALA A 1103 -38.42 4.32 19.15
N TYR A 1104 -37.89 5.19 20.02
CA TYR A 1104 -36.99 4.80 21.09
C TYR A 1104 -37.69 3.87 22.09
N PHE A 1105 -38.89 4.21 22.58
CA PHE A 1105 -39.65 3.40 23.53
C PHE A 1105 -40.12 2.06 22.94
N ILE A 1106 -40.62 2.05 21.70
CA ILE A 1106 -41.10 0.83 21.06
C ILE A 1106 -39.98 -0.22 20.97
N SER A 1107 -38.72 0.21 20.81
CA SER A 1107 -37.58 -0.72 20.71
C SER A 1107 -37.32 -1.57 21.97
N PHE A 1108 -37.85 -1.18 23.14
CA PHE A 1108 -37.77 -1.95 24.38
C PHE A 1108 -39.02 -2.79 24.66
N SER A 1109 -40.08 -2.61 23.86
CA SER A 1109 -41.34 -3.36 23.97
C SER A 1109 -41.17 -4.89 23.82
N PRO A 1110 -40.29 -5.43 22.95
CA PRO A 1110 -40.00 -6.87 22.88
C PRO A 1110 -39.68 -7.52 24.23
N SER A 1111 -38.78 -6.92 25.01
CA SER A 1111 -38.37 -7.43 26.32
C SER A 1111 -39.48 -7.31 27.38
N MET A 1112 -40.47 -6.44 27.17
CA MET A 1112 -41.63 -6.28 28.07
C MET A 1112 -42.73 -7.31 27.83
N LEU A 1113 -42.76 -7.95 26.67
CA LEU A 1113 -43.90 -8.77 26.24
C LEU A 1113 -43.60 -10.28 26.23
N ILE A 1114 -42.46 -10.73 26.79
CA ILE A 1114 -42.06 -12.15 26.77
C ILE A 1114 -43.13 -13.08 27.34
N PHE A 1115 -43.74 -12.73 28.49
CA PHE A 1115 -44.79 -13.55 29.09
C PHE A 1115 -46.03 -13.64 28.17
N LEU A 1116 -46.48 -12.50 27.65
CA LEU A 1116 -47.67 -12.41 26.79
C LEU A 1116 -47.47 -13.11 25.44
N ILE A 1117 -46.26 -13.07 24.89
CA ILE A 1117 -45.92 -13.63 23.58
C ILE A 1117 -45.60 -15.14 23.68
N PHE A 1118 -44.87 -15.58 24.71
CA PHE A 1118 -44.38 -16.97 24.79
C PHE A 1118 -45.11 -17.84 25.80
N VAL A 1119 -45.52 -17.29 26.96
CA VAL A 1119 -46.14 -18.08 28.04
C VAL A 1119 -47.65 -18.15 27.87
N PHE A 1120 -48.31 -17.02 27.63
CA PHE A 1120 -49.76 -16.93 27.53
C PHE A 1120 -50.37 -17.85 26.43
N PRO A 1121 -49.80 -17.90 25.21
CA PRO A 1121 -50.36 -18.72 24.13
C PRO A 1121 -49.99 -20.21 24.24
N SER A 1122 -49.00 -20.56 25.08
CA SER A 1122 -48.47 -21.91 25.19
C SER A 1122 -49.20 -22.72 26.27
N LYS A 1123 -49.98 -23.74 25.87
CA LYS A 1123 -50.63 -24.67 26.82
C LYS A 1123 -49.64 -25.31 27.80
N LEU A 1124 -48.42 -25.61 27.34
CA LEU A 1124 -47.36 -26.21 28.15
C LEU A 1124 -46.85 -25.23 29.22
N TYR A 1125 -46.51 -24.01 28.84
CA TYR A 1125 -45.97 -23.02 29.77
C TYR A 1125 -47.05 -22.43 30.67
N MET A 1126 -48.29 -22.28 30.18
CA MET A 1126 -49.43 -21.91 31.01
C MET A 1126 -49.72 -22.95 32.10
N LYS A 1127 -49.55 -24.25 31.81
CA LYS A 1127 -49.66 -25.31 32.82
C LYS A 1127 -48.52 -25.22 33.85
N ALA A 1128 -47.29 -25.04 33.40
CA ALA A 1128 -46.13 -24.87 34.29
C ALA A 1128 -46.29 -23.63 35.18
N PHE A 1129 -46.75 -22.51 34.62
CA PHE A 1129 -47.07 -21.28 35.35
C PHE A 1129 -48.13 -21.51 36.42
N LYS A 1130 -49.30 -22.08 36.08
CA LYS A 1130 -50.37 -22.38 37.05
C LYS A 1130 -49.89 -23.27 38.19
N GLN A 1131 -49.03 -24.26 37.90
CA GLN A 1131 -48.46 -25.14 38.91
C GLN A 1131 -47.47 -24.42 39.83
N SER A 1132 -46.55 -23.62 39.28
CA SER A 1132 -45.60 -22.80 40.06
C SER A 1132 -46.34 -21.78 40.92
N PHE A 1133 -47.34 -21.10 40.34
CA PHE A 1133 -48.14 -20.08 41.02
C PHE A 1133 -48.94 -20.66 42.19
N ASN A 1134 -49.58 -21.82 42.01
CA ASN A 1134 -50.29 -22.50 43.09
C ASN A 1134 -49.35 -23.02 44.20
N ARG A 1135 -48.11 -23.40 43.88
CA ARG A 1135 -47.10 -23.76 44.89
C ARG A 1135 -46.65 -22.57 45.72
N ILE A 1136 -46.51 -21.40 45.10
CA ILE A 1136 -46.18 -20.14 45.80
C ILE A 1136 -47.35 -19.72 46.69
N ARG A 1137 -48.60 -19.76 46.16
CA ARG A 1137 -49.81 -19.41 46.92
C ARG A 1137 -50.01 -20.30 48.16
N ARG A 1138 -49.73 -21.60 48.08
CA ARG A 1138 -49.79 -22.53 49.23
C ARG A 1138 -48.70 -22.29 50.28
N ARG A 1139 -47.63 -21.57 49.95
CA ARG A 1139 -46.57 -21.16 50.90
C ARG A 1139 -46.83 -19.80 51.55
N THR A 1140 -47.76 -19.01 51.01
CA THR A 1140 -48.07 -17.64 51.47
C THR A 1140 -49.45 -17.52 52.13
N THR A 1141 -50.24 -18.58 52.20
CA THR A 1141 -51.40 -18.69 53.09
C THR A 1141 -50.93 -19.28 54.42
N PRO A 1142 -51.09 -18.58 55.56
CA PRO A 1142 -50.74 -19.12 56.88
C PRO A 1142 -51.52 -20.39 57.23
#